data_AF-A0A3D2INF8-F1
#
_entry.id   AF-A0A3D2INF8-F1
#
_cell.length_a   1.000
_cell.length_b   1.000
_cell.length_c   1.000
_cell.angle_alpha   90.00
_cell.angle_beta   90.00
_cell.angle_gamma   90.00
#
_symmetry.space_group_name_H-M   'P 1'
#
loop_
_entity.id
_entity.type
_entity.pdbx_description
1 polymer ?
#
loop_
_entity_poly.entity_id
_entity_poly.type
_entity_poly.pdbx_seq_one_letter_code
_entity_poly.pdbx_strand_id
1 'polypeptide(L)'
;AMVNMGVYMYTNNSQDGKGDKLTEEDKADWYLVESEGIYTGYKYYETRYEDSVLGQGNADSNAGTSNDAWSWDDEVSYSFGYGLSYSTFEQKLDSVDLEVGGTGVAKVKVTNTGDVAGKSVVQLYVQAPYTEGGLEKSAIQLLGFAKTDVLEPGASADVTVEFNPLFMASYDENAQKADGTTGAWSLEKGTYYFAIGNGAHEALNNVLASKTGSEDGLVMTADTEEINPDNAISWDLAETDIETYSAGVQNQLQDMDINKLIEGTVEYTTRSDWTKGWTPVEAITPTEAMMTGLKNRLYELTENSDGTASWGVDSGMKIIDMMVFDEEGKYAGALDIEDPMWDQLVSQITLDEAIQFIEKAGDDLENIDSIQLPRVYQNDGPLGYTGDQVGGYYVRWTEGEKGSNPHYIAEGDDYAGYRMAVMPTEPVVAATFNKELIEREGQLLGEDGLWSKESSLFAPGLNLHRSVYCARNHEYYSEDPILSALSGNALCVGLKSKGTMAEPKHFAFNHQEMNRSGLSTFLTEQAARENELRSFQLCLSTNNAQGLMTAFNRAGTSYAGAYRNLLVNILRNEWGYKGWIVTDMINGADYMNWRDVTAGGGGGTLTTSAYDTSNIGVMANAKSDIQKDLYFQEQMAKNIKYFLYQEVQSNAMNGTSSTTEIIPVRTWVDNAVLAAIIVTAVLTALFLIMAVLKAKKADEKA
;
A
#
# COMPACT_ATOMS: atom_id res chain seq x y z
N ALA A 1 -17.79 -14.22 11.87
CA ALA A 1 -17.36 -12.82 12.09
C ALA A 1 -17.87 -11.82 11.05
N MET A 2 -18.02 -12.17 9.76
CA MET A 2 -18.36 -11.18 8.72
C MET A 2 -19.81 -11.28 8.23
N VAL A 3 -20.48 -10.15 8.09
CA VAL A 3 -21.93 -10.06 7.81
C VAL A 3 -22.22 -9.44 6.45
N ASN A 4 -21.54 -8.33 6.11
CA ASN A 4 -21.61 -7.71 4.80
C ASN A 4 -20.45 -8.24 3.94
N MET A 5 -20.64 -9.42 3.36
CA MET A 5 -19.74 -9.96 2.34
C MET A 5 -20.55 -10.39 1.12
N GLY A 6 -20.27 -9.79 -0.05
CA GLY A 6 -21.01 -10.07 -1.28
C GLY A 6 -21.25 -8.82 -2.13
N VAL A 7 -22.37 -8.83 -2.86
CA VAL A 7 -22.74 -7.76 -3.80
C VAL A 7 -23.90 -6.96 -3.22
N TYR A 8 -23.61 -5.74 -2.77
CA TYR A 8 -24.61 -4.76 -2.34
C TYR A 8 -24.56 -3.56 -3.29
N MET A 9 -25.74 -3.01 -3.61
CA MET A 9 -25.87 -1.93 -4.59
C MET A 9 -26.59 -0.73 -3.98
N TYR A 10 -26.14 0.48 -4.32
CA TYR A 10 -26.86 1.69 -3.94
C TYR A 10 -28.27 1.72 -4.55
N THR A 11 -29.22 2.37 -3.89
CA THR A 11 -30.61 2.44 -4.38
C THR A 11 -30.76 3.24 -5.68
N ASN A 12 -29.79 4.11 -6.01
CA ASN A 12 -29.73 4.91 -7.23
C ASN A 12 -28.64 4.44 -8.22
N ASN A 13 -28.22 3.17 -8.12
CA ASN A 13 -27.25 2.56 -9.02
C ASN A 13 -27.65 2.68 -10.51
N SER A 14 -26.67 2.50 -11.39
CA SER A 14 -26.82 2.67 -12.84
C SER A 14 -27.86 1.76 -13.49
N GLN A 15 -28.17 0.63 -12.83
CA GLN A 15 -29.02 -0.45 -13.31
C GLN A 15 -30.51 -0.29 -12.94
N ASP A 16 -30.88 0.66 -12.05
CA ASP A 16 -32.26 0.82 -11.53
C ASP A 16 -33.22 1.59 -12.47
N GLY A 17 -32.73 2.19 -13.56
CA GLY A 17 -33.58 2.75 -14.63
C GLY A 17 -34.35 4.05 -14.31
N LYS A 18 -34.03 4.77 -13.22
CA LYS A 18 -34.66 6.05 -12.81
C LYS A 18 -33.81 7.31 -13.14
N GLY A 19 -34.40 8.50 -13.03
CA GLY A 19 -33.94 9.76 -13.66
C GLY A 19 -32.78 10.55 -13.01
N ASP A 20 -32.39 10.27 -11.77
CA ASP A 20 -31.27 10.95 -11.05
C ASP A 20 -30.19 9.94 -10.59
N LYS A 21 -29.86 8.99 -11.47
CA LYS A 21 -29.02 7.82 -11.15
C LYS A 21 -27.51 8.05 -11.31
N LEU A 22 -26.73 7.17 -10.69
CA LEU A 22 -25.34 6.89 -11.07
C LEU A 22 -25.31 6.33 -12.51
N THR A 23 -24.19 6.47 -13.18
CA THR A 23 -23.96 6.00 -14.54
C THR A 23 -22.93 4.87 -14.56
N GLU A 24 -22.83 4.16 -15.67
CA GLU A 24 -21.81 3.11 -15.82
C GLU A 24 -20.39 3.70 -15.79
N GLU A 25 -20.23 4.93 -16.30
CA GLU A 25 -18.98 5.70 -16.31
C GLU A 25 -18.53 6.07 -14.89
N ASP A 26 -19.49 6.30 -13.98
CA ASP A 26 -19.19 6.61 -12.59
C ASP A 26 -18.47 5.45 -11.88
N LYS A 27 -18.68 4.20 -12.33
CA LYS A 27 -18.20 2.96 -11.66
C LYS A 27 -18.44 3.05 -10.15
N ALA A 28 -19.69 3.22 -9.75
CA ALA A 28 -20.03 3.52 -8.36
C ALA A 28 -21.28 2.76 -7.89
N ASP A 29 -21.61 1.63 -8.53
CA ASP A 29 -22.85 0.90 -8.26
C ASP A 29 -22.83 0.17 -6.91
N TRP A 30 -21.65 -0.21 -6.43
CA TRP A 30 -21.48 -1.19 -5.36
C TRP A 30 -20.88 -0.59 -4.10
N TYR A 31 -21.25 -1.16 -2.96
CA TYR A 31 -20.65 -0.83 -1.67
C TYR A 31 -20.41 -2.07 -0.81
N LEU A 32 -19.57 -1.88 0.20
CA LEU A 32 -19.20 -2.81 1.24
C LEU A 32 -19.15 -2.03 2.57
N VAL A 33 -19.76 -2.55 3.63
CA VAL A 33 -19.69 -1.98 4.98
C VAL A 33 -19.02 -2.99 5.89
N GLU A 34 -17.91 -2.63 6.52
CA GLU A 34 -17.16 -3.52 7.41
C GLU A 34 -17.66 -3.34 8.85
N SER A 35 -18.76 -4.01 9.19
CA SER A 35 -19.42 -3.89 10.50
C SER A 35 -18.59 -4.46 11.65
N GLU A 36 -17.62 -5.32 11.37
CA GLU A 36 -16.76 -5.95 12.37
C GLU A 36 -15.74 -5.01 13.02
N GLY A 37 -15.52 -3.81 12.47
CA GLY A 37 -14.59 -2.83 13.02
C GLY A 37 -13.15 -3.37 13.10
N ILE A 38 -12.52 -3.29 14.28
CA ILE A 38 -11.15 -3.80 14.47
C ILE A 38 -11.07 -5.34 14.53
N TYR A 39 -12.21 -6.03 14.69
CA TYR A 39 -12.28 -7.45 14.99
C TYR A 39 -12.22 -8.33 13.73
N THR A 40 -11.05 -8.32 13.07
CA THR A 40 -10.76 -9.14 11.89
C THR A 40 -9.86 -10.32 12.27
N GLY A 41 -10.15 -11.52 11.76
CA GLY A 41 -9.35 -12.72 12.02
C GLY A 41 -9.33 -13.12 13.49
N TYR A 42 -8.18 -13.54 14.01
CA TYR A 42 -8.00 -13.91 15.42
C TYR A 42 -8.38 -12.80 16.40
N LYS A 43 -8.30 -11.52 16.01
CA LYS A 43 -8.77 -10.41 16.87
C LYS A 43 -10.25 -10.56 17.22
N TYR A 44 -11.08 -11.16 16.36
CA TYR A 44 -12.46 -11.49 16.70
C TYR A 44 -12.53 -12.70 17.63
N TYR A 45 -11.97 -13.83 17.21
CA TYR A 45 -12.15 -15.13 17.88
C TYR A 45 -11.56 -15.13 19.29
N GLU A 46 -10.35 -14.59 19.45
CA GLU A 46 -9.66 -14.56 20.74
C GLU A 46 -10.27 -13.53 21.70
N THR A 47 -10.79 -12.42 21.18
CA THR A 47 -11.45 -11.41 22.04
C THR A 47 -12.79 -11.89 22.54
N ARG A 48 -13.61 -12.49 21.66
CA ARG A 48 -14.87 -13.08 22.08
C ARG A 48 -14.65 -14.25 23.03
N TYR A 49 -13.57 -15.02 22.85
CA TYR A 49 -13.15 -16.06 23.78
C TYR A 49 -12.85 -15.52 25.19
N GLU A 50 -11.98 -14.50 25.32
CA GLU A 50 -11.71 -13.89 26.63
C GLU A 50 -13.01 -13.45 27.31
N ASP A 51 -13.89 -12.78 26.57
CA ASP A 51 -15.13 -12.26 27.15
C ASP A 51 -16.10 -13.39 27.54
N SER A 52 -16.13 -14.51 26.80
CA SER A 52 -16.88 -15.71 27.19
C SER A 52 -16.33 -16.31 28.48
N VAL A 53 -15.00 -16.42 28.62
CA VAL A 53 -14.35 -16.92 29.85
C VAL A 53 -14.66 -16.01 31.04
N LEU A 54 -14.64 -14.69 30.82
CA LEU A 54 -14.89 -13.69 31.87
C LEU A 54 -16.38 -13.40 32.12
N GLY A 55 -17.29 -13.97 31.32
CA GLY A 55 -18.73 -13.74 31.43
C GLY A 55 -19.17 -12.30 31.10
N GLN A 56 -18.56 -11.70 30.07
CA GLN A 56 -18.74 -10.30 29.68
C GLN A 56 -19.40 -10.17 28.30
N GLY A 57 -20.03 -9.02 28.06
CA GLY A 57 -20.47 -8.58 26.73
C GLY A 57 -21.43 -9.52 26.00
N ASN A 58 -22.14 -10.43 26.66
CA ASN A 58 -22.96 -11.49 26.02
C ASN A 58 -22.17 -12.34 24.99
N ALA A 59 -20.88 -12.57 25.25
CA ALA A 59 -19.99 -13.26 24.31
C ALA A 59 -20.40 -14.70 23.98
N ASP A 60 -21.04 -15.40 24.92
CA ASP A 60 -21.59 -16.76 24.76
C ASP A 60 -22.93 -16.81 24.00
N SER A 61 -23.46 -15.66 23.56
CA SER A 61 -24.74 -15.58 22.85
C SER A 61 -24.74 -16.34 21.52
N ASN A 62 -25.94 -16.62 21.03
CA ASN A 62 -26.14 -17.27 19.73
C ASN A 62 -26.00 -16.32 18.53
N ALA A 63 -25.65 -15.05 18.75
CA ALA A 63 -25.43 -14.11 17.67
C ALA A 63 -24.13 -14.44 16.94
N GLY A 64 -24.20 -14.59 15.61
CA GLY A 64 -23.01 -14.79 14.77
C GLY A 64 -22.25 -16.11 14.95
N THR A 65 -22.86 -17.09 15.62
CA THR A 65 -22.34 -18.48 15.70
C THR A 65 -22.94 -19.35 14.60
N SER A 66 -22.21 -20.40 14.25
CA SER A 66 -22.69 -21.48 13.38
C SER A 66 -23.64 -22.47 14.08
N ASN A 67 -23.72 -22.40 15.42
CA ASN A 67 -24.43 -23.34 16.30
C ASN A 67 -25.47 -22.63 17.22
N ASP A 68 -26.01 -23.35 18.22
CA ASP A 68 -27.00 -22.82 19.17
C ASP A 68 -26.42 -21.81 20.18
N ALA A 69 -25.11 -21.83 20.43
CA ALA A 69 -24.36 -20.89 21.27
C ALA A 69 -22.95 -20.71 20.69
N TRP A 70 -22.27 -19.61 21.02
CA TRP A 70 -20.89 -19.41 20.59
C TRP A 70 -19.93 -20.14 21.53
N SER A 71 -19.01 -20.93 20.97
CA SER A 71 -17.88 -21.55 21.69
C SER A 71 -16.64 -21.46 20.81
N TRP A 72 -15.46 -21.36 21.42
CA TRP A 72 -14.21 -21.25 20.67
C TRP A 72 -13.89 -22.56 19.91
N ASP A 73 -14.10 -23.73 20.56
CA ASP A 73 -13.85 -25.06 19.98
C ASP A 73 -14.66 -25.35 18.72
N ASP A 74 -15.87 -24.79 18.61
CA ASP A 74 -16.73 -24.98 17.44
C ASP A 74 -16.32 -24.08 16.26
N GLU A 75 -15.63 -22.97 16.54
CA GLU A 75 -15.41 -21.88 15.60
C GLU A 75 -13.95 -21.81 15.11
N VAL A 76 -12.99 -22.30 15.90
CA VAL A 76 -11.56 -22.26 15.61
C VAL A 76 -10.97 -23.67 15.61
N SER A 77 -10.41 -24.09 14.47
CA SER A 77 -9.67 -25.36 14.39
C SER A 77 -8.17 -25.21 14.64
N TYR A 78 -7.59 -24.08 14.20
CA TYR A 78 -6.20 -23.72 14.42
C TYR A 78 -6.13 -22.21 14.61
N SER A 79 -5.52 -21.77 15.71
CA SER A 79 -5.38 -20.34 16.00
C SER A 79 -4.32 -19.68 15.14
N PHE A 80 -4.38 -18.34 15.03
CA PHE A 80 -3.36 -17.57 14.34
C PHE A 80 -1.97 -17.83 14.93
N GLY A 81 -0.98 -18.07 14.07
CA GLY A 81 0.40 -18.31 14.49
C GLY A 81 0.70 -19.72 14.97
N TYR A 82 -0.30 -20.61 15.05
CA TYR A 82 -0.10 -22.00 15.45
C TYR A 82 0.75 -22.78 14.44
N GLY A 83 1.71 -23.56 14.94
CA GLY A 83 2.52 -24.47 14.12
C GLY A 83 3.15 -25.60 14.91
N LEU A 84 3.35 -26.75 14.26
CA LEU A 84 4.02 -27.90 14.87
C LEU A 84 5.46 -28.04 14.34
N SER A 85 6.24 -28.84 15.07
CA SER A 85 7.57 -29.28 14.66
C SER A 85 7.71 -30.79 14.88
N TYR A 86 8.70 -31.39 14.22
CA TYR A 86 9.10 -32.77 14.51
C TYR A 86 9.95 -32.88 15.79
N SER A 87 10.36 -31.74 16.36
CA SER A 87 10.91 -31.65 17.71
C SER A 87 9.95 -30.93 18.65
N THR A 88 10.26 -30.91 19.95
CA THR A 88 9.56 -30.12 20.96
C THR A 88 10.45 -29.00 21.47
N PHE A 89 9.85 -27.87 21.84
CA PHE A 89 10.59 -26.70 22.32
C PHE A 89 9.95 -26.16 23.58
N GLU A 90 10.78 -25.85 24.56
CA GLU A 90 10.40 -25.07 25.73
C GLU A 90 10.76 -23.60 25.47
N GLN A 91 9.83 -22.69 25.70
CA GLN A 91 10.06 -21.25 25.62
C GLN A 91 9.79 -20.59 26.97
N LYS A 92 10.66 -19.65 27.34
CA LYS A 92 10.53 -18.87 28.57
C LYS A 92 10.74 -17.39 28.29
N LEU A 93 9.72 -16.57 28.57
CA LEU A 93 9.82 -15.11 28.52
C LEU A 93 10.60 -14.61 29.75
N ASP A 94 11.84 -14.16 29.54
CA ASP A 94 12.73 -13.72 30.63
C ASP A 94 12.51 -12.25 31.01
N SER A 95 12.30 -11.36 30.04
CA SER A 95 12.02 -9.95 30.27
C SER A 95 11.32 -9.28 29.10
N VAL A 96 10.61 -8.18 29.40
CA VAL A 96 10.14 -7.19 28.43
C VAL A 96 10.62 -5.83 28.91
N ASP A 97 11.52 -5.22 28.15
CA ASP A 97 12.07 -3.89 28.39
C ASP A 97 11.49 -2.95 27.33
N LEU A 98 10.85 -1.84 27.70
CA LEU A 98 10.29 -0.91 26.71
C LEU A 98 10.39 0.55 27.13
N GLU A 99 10.47 1.42 26.12
CA GLU A 99 10.42 2.87 26.23
C GLU A 99 9.33 3.43 25.30
N VAL A 100 8.33 4.11 25.87
CA VAL A 100 7.29 4.81 25.08
C VAL A 100 7.95 5.89 24.23
N GLY A 101 7.66 5.91 22.92
CA GLY A 101 8.31 6.77 21.94
C GLY A 101 9.64 6.23 21.40
N GLY A 102 10.11 5.07 21.89
CA GLY A 102 11.36 4.43 21.48
C GLY A 102 11.14 3.02 20.93
N THR A 103 11.89 2.06 21.47
CA THR A 103 11.86 0.65 21.06
C THR A 103 11.58 -0.23 22.26
N GLY A 104 10.84 -1.32 22.04
CA GLY A 104 10.66 -2.38 23.00
C GLY A 104 11.46 -3.63 22.63
N VAL A 105 11.88 -4.37 23.63
CA VAL A 105 12.70 -5.58 23.50
C VAL A 105 12.20 -6.65 24.45
N ALA A 106 11.76 -7.78 23.92
CA ALA A 106 11.49 -8.99 24.69
C ALA A 106 12.64 -9.99 24.55
N LYS A 107 13.05 -10.60 25.67
CA LYS A 107 14.09 -11.64 25.70
C LYS A 107 13.45 -12.98 26.05
N VAL A 108 13.67 -13.97 25.20
CA VAL A 108 13.06 -15.29 25.32
C VAL A 108 14.14 -16.35 25.23
N LYS A 109 14.19 -17.22 26.23
CA LYS A 109 15.02 -18.42 26.17
C LYS A 109 14.25 -19.53 25.49
N VAL A 110 14.83 -20.12 24.44
CA VAL A 110 14.26 -21.26 23.73
C VAL A 110 15.18 -22.45 23.89
N THR A 111 14.64 -23.60 24.27
CA THR A 111 15.38 -24.87 24.38
C THR A 111 14.72 -25.93 23.53
N ASN A 112 15.49 -26.61 22.68
CA ASN A 112 15.01 -27.80 21.99
C ASN A 112 15.00 -28.98 22.97
N THR A 113 13.82 -29.44 23.36
CA THR A 113 13.61 -30.52 24.32
C THR A 113 13.33 -31.87 23.66
N GLY A 114 13.20 -31.91 22.34
CA GLY A 114 12.94 -33.14 21.59
C GLY A 114 14.21 -33.86 21.14
N ASP A 115 14.02 -34.90 20.33
CA ASP A 115 15.09 -35.83 19.92
C ASP A 115 15.71 -35.52 18.55
N VAL A 116 15.25 -34.47 17.84
CA VAL A 116 15.75 -34.08 16.52
C VAL A 116 16.04 -32.59 16.44
N ALA A 117 16.95 -32.20 15.55
CA ALA A 117 17.27 -30.79 15.31
C ALA A 117 16.08 -30.05 14.68
N GLY A 118 15.89 -28.78 15.03
CA GLY A 118 14.81 -27.97 14.47
C GLY A 118 14.91 -26.48 14.82
N LYS A 119 13.95 -25.70 14.33
CA LYS A 119 13.80 -24.27 14.65
C LYS A 119 12.47 -24.05 15.36
N SER A 120 12.45 -23.14 16.34
CA SER A 120 11.25 -22.57 16.95
C SER A 120 11.06 -21.11 16.56
N VAL A 121 9.80 -20.68 16.45
CA VAL A 121 9.38 -19.29 16.31
C VAL A 121 9.01 -18.76 17.70
N VAL A 122 9.51 -17.56 18.03
CA VAL A 122 9.06 -16.78 19.18
C VAL A 122 8.11 -15.71 18.67
N GLN A 123 6.86 -15.75 19.12
CA GLN A 123 5.83 -14.76 18.82
C GLN A 123 5.52 -14.00 20.10
N LEU A 124 5.72 -12.68 20.09
CA LEU A 124 5.39 -11.80 21.21
C LEU A 124 4.05 -11.15 20.92
N TYR A 125 3.12 -11.26 21.87
CA TYR A 125 1.80 -10.66 21.82
C TYR A 125 1.61 -9.66 22.96
N VAL A 126 0.61 -8.78 22.81
CA VAL A 126 0.20 -7.83 23.84
C VAL A 126 -1.33 -7.83 24.03
N GLN A 127 -1.77 -7.84 25.28
CA GLN A 127 -3.12 -7.47 25.71
C GLN A 127 -3.07 -6.04 26.27
N ALA A 128 -3.79 -5.12 25.62
CA ALA A 128 -3.96 -3.75 26.12
C ALA A 128 -5.11 -3.68 27.15
N PRO A 129 -5.08 -2.72 28.11
CA PRO A 129 -6.16 -2.56 29.08
C PRO A 129 -7.45 -2.15 28.36
N TYR A 130 -8.55 -2.83 28.65
CA TYR A 130 -9.88 -2.54 28.10
C TYR A 130 -10.86 -2.13 29.20
N THR A 131 -11.66 -1.11 28.92
CA THR A 131 -12.79 -0.68 29.75
C THR A 131 -14.08 -0.92 28.97
N GLU A 132 -15.05 -1.61 29.57
CA GLU A 132 -16.33 -1.90 28.92
C GLU A 132 -17.03 -0.62 28.42
N GLY A 133 -17.34 -0.58 27.12
CA GLY A 133 -17.95 0.58 26.45
C GLY A 133 -16.98 1.74 26.18
N GLY A 134 -15.68 1.54 26.43
CA GLY A 134 -14.61 2.44 26.06
C GLY A 134 -14.10 2.20 24.64
N LEU A 135 -12.83 2.51 24.39
CA LEU A 135 -12.18 2.28 23.10
C LEU A 135 -12.09 0.79 22.81
N GLU A 136 -12.52 0.38 21.61
CA GLU A 136 -12.51 -1.02 21.20
C GLU A 136 -11.06 -1.54 21.14
N LYS A 137 -10.83 -2.76 21.65
CA LYS A 137 -9.51 -3.40 21.71
C LYS A 137 -9.62 -4.91 21.55
N SER A 138 -8.70 -5.47 20.79
CA SER A 138 -8.49 -6.92 20.78
C SER A 138 -7.94 -7.41 22.13
N ALA A 139 -8.34 -8.61 22.55
CA ALA A 139 -7.84 -9.26 23.76
C ALA A 139 -6.36 -9.62 23.67
N ILE A 140 -5.86 -9.84 22.45
CA ILE A 140 -4.48 -10.21 22.17
C ILE A 140 -4.12 -9.72 20.77
N GLN A 141 -2.92 -9.17 20.59
CA GLN A 141 -2.40 -8.72 19.30
C GLN A 141 -0.93 -9.06 19.15
N LEU A 142 -0.52 -9.55 17.98
CA LEU A 142 0.90 -9.78 17.68
C LEU A 142 1.66 -8.46 17.75
N LEU A 143 2.77 -8.43 18.48
CA LEU A 143 3.60 -7.23 18.66
C LEU A 143 4.94 -7.35 17.91
N GLY A 144 5.44 -8.58 17.75
CA GLY A 144 6.66 -8.88 17.01
C GLY A 144 6.97 -10.37 17.03
N PHE A 145 7.95 -10.79 16.22
CA PHE A 145 8.39 -12.17 16.18
C PHE A 145 9.87 -12.28 15.81
N ALA A 146 10.47 -13.40 16.18
CA ALA A 146 11.81 -13.81 15.75
C ALA A 146 11.87 -15.34 15.63
N LYS A 147 12.86 -15.84 14.89
CA LYS A 147 13.05 -17.28 14.70
C LYS A 147 14.46 -17.69 15.09
N THR A 148 14.56 -18.80 15.79
CA THR A 148 15.85 -19.41 16.13
C THR A 148 16.62 -19.87 14.89
N ASP A 149 17.94 -19.97 15.02
CA ASP A 149 18.74 -20.86 14.20
C ASP A 149 18.38 -22.33 14.49
N VAL A 150 18.95 -23.26 13.71
CA VAL A 150 18.75 -24.69 13.97
C VAL A 150 19.35 -25.04 15.34
N LEU A 151 18.51 -25.54 16.24
CA LEU A 151 18.90 -26.03 17.56
C LEU A 151 18.98 -27.55 17.53
N GLU A 152 20.14 -28.09 17.92
CA GLU A 152 20.31 -29.52 18.19
C GLU A 152 19.53 -29.94 19.45
N PRO A 153 19.19 -31.24 19.62
CA PRO A 153 18.58 -31.75 20.85
C PRO A 153 19.31 -31.30 22.12
N GLY A 154 18.57 -30.70 23.06
CA GLY A 154 19.08 -30.17 24.32
C GLY A 154 19.82 -28.82 24.22
N ALA A 155 19.97 -28.24 23.03
CA ALA A 155 20.55 -26.91 22.86
C ALA A 155 19.53 -25.80 23.15
N SER A 156 20.03 -24.67 23.66
CA SER A 156 19.24 -23.47 23.91
C SER A 156 19.79 -22.26 23.16
N ALA A 157 18.92 -21.30 22.86
CA ALA A 157 19.28 -19.98 22.36
C ALA A 157 18.52 -18.89 23.13
N ASP A 158 19.17 -17.75 23.32
CA ASP A 158 18.53 -16.53 23.77
C ASP A 158 18.08 -15.74 22.53
N VAL A 159 16.77 -15.62 22.36
CA VAL A 159 16.12 -14.95 21.23
C VAL A 159 15.65 -13.58 21.69
N THR A 160 15.88 -12.57 20.85
CA THR A 160 15.43 -11.20 21.09
C THR A 160 14.35 -10.83 20.08
N VAL A 161 13.22 -10.32 20.57
CA VAL A 161 12.15 -9.77 19.74
C VAL A 161 12.10 -8.27 19.97
N GLU A 162 12.56 -7.50 18.98
CA GLU A 162 12.40 -6.05 18.96
C GLU A 162 11.01 -5.68 18.42
N PHE A 163 10.38 -4.68 19.03
CA PHE A 163 9.06 -4.20 18.63
C PHE A 163 8.93 -2.68 18.77
N ASN A 164 8.00 -2.10 17.99
CA ASN A 164 7.64 -0.69 18.10
C ASN A 164 6.48 -0.52 19.08
N PRO A 165 6.63 0.19 20.21
CA PRO A 165 5.56 0.35 21.19
C PRO A 165 4.35 1.14 20.66
N LEU A 166 4.45 1.84 19.51
CA LEU A 166 3.28 2.36 18.78
C LEU A 166 2.24 1.27 18.49
N PHE A 167 2.66 0.03 18.25
CA PHE A 167 1.76 -1.09 17.95
C PHE A 167 0.91 -1.53 19.16
N MET A 168 1.17 -0.98 20.36
CA MET A 168 0.34 -1.18 21.54
C MET A 168 -0.82 -0.17 21.64
N ALA A 169 -0.77 0.92 20.87
CA ALA A 169 -1.75 1.99 20.91
C ALA A 169 -2.99 1.66 20.08
N SER A 170 -4.14 2.13 20.53
CA SER A 170 -5.40 2.11 19.77
C SER A 170 -5.73 3.52 19.27
N TYR A 171 -6.41 3.64 18.14
CA TYR A 171 -6.77 4.94 17.59
C TYR A 171 -8.11 5.43 18.17
N ASP A 172 -8.07 6.47 18.99
CA ASP A 172 -9.25 7.11 19.56
C ASP A 172 -9.71 8.27 18.68
N GLU A 173 -10.78 8.04 17.92
CA GLU A 173 -11.42 9.06 17.06
C GLU A 173 -12.04 10.22 17.85
N ASN A 174 -12.26 10.08 19.16
CA ASN A 174 -12.88 11.10 20.00
C ASN A 174 -11.87 11.87 20.87
N ALA A 175 -10.62 11.41 20.91
CA ALA A 175 -9.55 12.04 21.69
C ALA A 175 -9.37 13.51 21.29
N GLN A 176 -9.42 14.40 22.28
CA GLN A 176 -9.18 15.83 22.10
C GLN A 176 -7.73 16.14 22.48
N LYS A 177 -6.93 16.55 21.50
CA LYS A 177 -5.53 16.88 21.72
C LYS A 177 -5.33 18.32 22.18
N ALA A 178 -4.19 18.58 22.80
CA ALA A 178 -3.86 19.91 23.31
C ALA A 178 -3.78 21.00 22.21
N ASP A 179 -3.51 20.60 20.97
CA ASP A 179 -3.48 21.48 19.79
C ASP A 179 -4.87 21.88 19.25
N GLY A 180 -5.95 21.34 19.83
CA GLY A 180 -7.34 21.60 19.44
C GLY A 180 -7.86 20.70 18.31
N THR A 181 -7.06 19.76 17.82
CA THR A 181 -7.49 18.74 16.86
C THR A 181 -8.10 17.53 17.56
N THR A 182 -8.86 16.72 16.82
CA THR A 182 -9.52 15.50 17.31
C THR A 182 -8.97 14.28 16.58
N GLY A 183 -8.80 13.17 17.29
CA GLY A 183 -8.22 11.93 16.76
C GLY A 183 -6.78 11.74 17.22
N ALA A 184 -6.49 10.65 17.91
CA ALA A 184 -5.16 10.39 18.45
C ALA A 184 -4.86 8.88 18.60
N TRP A 185 -3.59 8.52 18.50
CA TRP A 185 -3.09 7.25 19.02
C TRP A 185 -3.07 7.31 20.54
N SER A 186 -3.80 6.42 21.19
CA SER A 186 -3.99 6.36 22.64
C SER A 186 -3.37 5.11 23.23
N LEU A 187 -2.41 5.31 24.13
CA LEU A 187 -2.01 4.31 25.12
C LEU A 187 -2.80 4.57 26.39
N GLU A 188 -3.87 3.80 26.63
CA GLU A 188 -4.70 3.98 27.82
C GLU A 188 -4.00 3.51 29.10
N LYS A 189 -4.19 4.26 30.18
CA LYS A 189 -3.69 3.84 31.49
C LYS A 189 -4.21 2.46 31.88
N GLY A 190 -3.38 1.73 32.59
CA GLY A 190 -3.71 0.40 33.10
C GLY A 190 -2.60 -0.61 32.83
N THR A 191 -2.94 -1.86 33.09
CA THR A 191 -2.03 -2.99 32.96
C THR A 191 -2.07 -3.55 31.55
N TYR A 192 -0.92 -3.52 30.89
CA TYR A 192 -0.67 -4.27 29.67
C TYR A 192 -0.05 -5.62 30.03
N TYR A 193 -0.45 -6.69 29.34
CA TYR A 193 0.21 -7.98 29.46
C TYR A 193 0.93 -8.30 28.17
N PHE A 194 2.20 -8.67 28.26
CA PHE A 194 2.99 -9.21 27.15
C PHE A 194 3.10 -10.71 27.33
N ALA A 195 2.81 -11.48 26.28
CA ALA A 195 2.84 -12.93 26.36
C ALA A 195 3.49 -13.56 25.13
N ILE A 196 4.07 -14.73 25.34
CA ILE A 196 4.49 -15.64 24.27
C ILE A 196 3.61 -16.89 24.27
N GLY A 197 3.52 -17.56 23.12
CA GLY A 197 2.82 -18.83 22.96
C GLY A 197 2.98 -19.38 21.56
N ASN A 198 2.59 -20.65 21.34
CA ASN A 198 2.48 -21.23 20.00
C ASN A 198 1.21 -20.75 19.29
N GLY A 199 1.19 -19.46 18.96
CA GLY A 199 0.03 -18.77 18.41
C GLY A 199 -0.69 -17.90 19.43
N ALA A 200 -1.67 -17.16 18.94
CA ALA A 200 -2.38 -16.13 19.70
C ALA A 200 -3.21 -16.71 20.85
N HIS A 201 -3.78 -17.90 20.67
CA HIS A 201 -4.65 -18.53 21.67
C HIS A 201 -3.87 -18.94 22.93
N GLU A 202 -2.74 -19.64 22.76
CA GLU A 202 -1.86 -20.02 23.88
C GLU A 202 -1.33 -18.77 24.60
N ALA A 203 -0.95 -17.73 23.85
CA ALA A 203 -0.51 -16.47 24.44
C ALA A 203 -1.63 -15.81 25.27
N LEU A 204 -2.88 -15.82 24.79
CA LEU A 204 -4.03 -15.30 25.54
C LEU A 204 -4.33 -16.15 26.78
N ASN A 205 -4.26 -17.48 26.70
CA ASN A 205 -4.42 -18.36 27.85
C ASN A 205 -3.37 -18.07 28.94
N ASN A 206 -2.11 -17.82 28.54
CA ASN A 206 -1.05 -17.41 29.48
C ASN A 206 -1.40 -16.09 30.19
N VAL A 207 -1.97 -15.12 29.47
CA VAL A 207 -2.47 -13.87 30.05
C VAL A 207 -3.63 -14.14 31.01
N LEU A 208 -4.64 -14.92 30.61
CA LEU A 208 -5.82 -15.20 31.43
C LEU A 208 -5.47 -15.95 32.71
N ALA A 209 -4.57 -16.93 32.64
CA ALA A 209 -4.09 -17.66 33.80
C ALA A 209 -3.33 -16.73 34.77
N SER A 210 -2.47 -15.85 34.25
CA SER A 210 -1.75 -14.86 35.07
C SER A 210 -2.71 -13.85 35.73
N LYS A 211 -3.67 -13.33 34.96
CA LYS A 211 -4.65 -12.32 35.39
C LYS A 211 -5.66 -12.85 36.40
N THR A 212 -6.14 -14.09 36.23
CA THR A 212 -7.17 -14.69 37.09
C THR A 212 -6.59 -15.55 38.21
N GLY A 213 -5.35 -16.01 38.08
CA GLY A 213 -4.73 -17.00 38.97
C GLY A 213 -5.33 -18.39 38.83
N SER A 214 -6.01 -18.69 37.70
CA SER A 214 -6.67 -19.97 37.44
C SER A 214 -6.60 -20.36 35.97
N GLU A 215 -6.50 -21.66 35.72
CA GLU A 215 -6.63 -22.27 34.38
C GLU A 215 -8.04 -22.86 34.16
N ASP A 216 -8.91 -22.78 35.17
CA ASP A 216 -10.25 -23.35 35.12
C ASP A 216 -11.10 -22.70 34.02
N GLY A 217 -11.59 -23.52 33.09
CA GLY A 217 -12.42 -23.07 31.97
C GLY A 217 -11.64 -22.53 30.78
N LEU A 218 -10.30 -22.57 30.82
CA LEU A 218 -9.48 -22.29 29.66
C LEU A 218 -9.49 -23.47 28.68
N VAL A 219 -9.50 -23.15 27.39
CA VAL A 219 -9.64 -24.08 26.27
C VAL A 219 -8.30 -24.15 25.58
N MET A 220 -7.94 -25.31 25.03
CA MET A 220 -6.63 -25.54 24.42
C MET A 220 -6.81 -25.86 22.94
N THR A 221 -5.95 -25.32 22.08
CA THR A 221 -5.96 -25.59 20.64
C THR A 221 -5.61 -27.06 20.35
N ALA A 222 -4.76 -27.65 21.19
CA ALA A 222 -4.31 -29.03 21.06
C ALA A 222 -3.98 -29.63 22.43
N ASP A 223 -4.08 -30.97 22.53
CA ASP A 223 -3.72 -31.74 23.74
C ASP A 223 -2.26 -31.57 24.18
N THR A 224 -1.40 -31.02 23.31
CA THR A 224 0.03 -30.77 23.56
C THR A 224 0.33 -29.35 24.00
N GLU A 225 -0.67 -28.46 24.03
CA GLU A 225 -0.52 -27.09 24.53
C GLU A 225 -0.33 -27.13 26.06
N GLU A 226 0.47 -26.22 26.61
CA GLU A 226 0.63 -26.04 28.05
C GLU A 226 0.42 -24.58 28.41
N ILE A 227 -0.51 -24.30 29.34
CA ILE A 227 -0.71 -22.96 29.86
C ILE A 227 0.39 -22.67 30.87
N ASN A 228 1.12 -21.59 30.66
CA ASN A 228 2.19 -21.16 31.52
C ASN A 228 2.05 -19.66 31.84
N PRO A 229 1.48 -19.29 33.02
CA PRO A 229 1.33 -17.89 33.40
C PRO A 229 2.66 -17.15 33.57
N ASP A 230 3.79 -17.84 33.75
CA ASP A 230 5.12 -17.21 33.81
C ASP A 230 5.57 -16.70 32.42
N ASN A 231 4.94 -17.16 31.34
CA ASN A 231 5.12 -16.64 29.98
C ASN A 231 4.28 -15.40 29.68
N ALA A 232 3.62 -14.82 30.70
CA ALA A 232 2.97 -13.51 30.63
C ALA A 232 3.62 -12.53 31.63
N ILE A 233 4.11 -11.39 31.15
CA ILE A 233 4.68 -10.31 31.95
C ILE A 233 3.78 -9.09 31.87
N SER A 234 3.42 -8.52 33.02
CA SER A 234 2.65 -7.28 33.08
C SER A 234 3.53 -6.03 33.11
N TRP A 235 3.00 -4.95 32.55
CA TRP A 235 3.57 -3.61 32.59
C TRP A 235 2.46 -2.60 32.82
N ASP A 236 2.63 -1.71 33.79
CA ASP A 236 1.63 -0.72 34.14
C ASP A 236 1.96 0.65 33.55
N LEU A 237 1.03 1.19 32.76
CA LEU A 237 1.04 2.58 32.36
C LEU A 237 0.22 3.41 33.35
N ALA A 238 0.88 4.37 34.01
CA ALA A 238 0.26 5.16 35.07
C ALA A 238 -0.85 6.10 34.57
N GLU A 239 -0.66 6.74 33.42
CA GLU A 239 -1.57 7.73 32.85
C GLU A 239 -1.72 7.52 31.35
N THR A 240 -2.91 7.84 30.82
CA THR A 240 -3.19 7.73 29.40
C THR A 240 -2.31 8.71 28.63
N ASP A 241 -1.63 8.21 27.60
CA ASP A 241 -0.80 9.01 26.68
C ASP A 241 -1.46 9.05 25.30
N ILE A 242 -1.86 10.24 24.88
CA ILE A 242 -2.41 10.52 23.54
C ILE A 242 -1.50 11.40 22.69
N GLU A 243 -0.31 11.76 23.18
CA GLU A 243 0.54 12.78 22.56
C GLU A 243 1.76 12.16 21.87
N THR A 244 2.42 11.19 22.50
CA THR A 244 3.72 10.65 22.01
C THR A 244 3.68 10.20 20.56
N TYR A 245 2.57 9.57 20.15
CA TYR A 245 2.40 9.03 18.80
C TYR A 245 1.45 9.84 17.92
N SER A 246 0.99 11.00 18.39
CA SER A 246 -0.08 11.77 17.72
C SER A 246 0.34 13.15 17.24
N ALA A 247 1.65 13.41 17.19
CA ALA A 247 2.18 14.62 16.57
C ALA A 247 1.76 14.69 15.10
N GLY A 248 0.99 15.72 14.73
CA GLY A 248 0.46 15.91 13.38
C GLY A 248 -0.68 14.97 12.97
N VAL A 249 -1.03 13.98 13.80
CA VAL A 249 -2.14 13.02 13.55
C VAL A 249 -3.47 13.65 13.94
N GLN A 250 -4.52 13.44 13.14
CA GLN A 250 -5.89 13.81 13.49
C GLN A 250 -6.87 12.98 12.65
N ASN A 251 -8.17 13.09 12.90
CA ASN A 251 -9.17 12.40 12.10
C ASN A 251 -9.11 12.83 10.62
N GLN A 252 -9.02 11.84 9.73
CA GLN A 252 -8.93 12.01 8.29
C GLN A 252 -9.97 11.19 7.53
N LEU A 253 -10.55 10.15 8.14
CA LEU A 253 -11.34 9.12 7.45
C LEU A 253 -12.80 9.08 7.92
N GLN A 254 -13.28 10.18 8.50
CA GLN A 254 -14.65 10.25 9.02
C GLN A 254 -15.72 10.09 7.92
N ASP A 255 -15.41 10.40 6.67
CA ASP A 255 -16.26 10.13 5.50
C ASP A 255 -16.20 8.68 5.00
N MET A 256 -15.41 7.82 5.64
CA MET A 256 -15.45 6.37 5.46
C MET A 256 -16.37 5.67 6.47
N ASP A 257 -16.68 6.30 7.61
CA ASP A 257 -17.68 5.78 8.52
C ASP A 257 -19.08 6.16 8.00
N ILE A 258 -19.83 5.17 7.53
CA ILE A 258 -21.16 5.38 6.97
C ILE A 258 -22.13 6.02 7.97
N ASN A 259 -21.94 5.83 9.28
CA ASN A 259 -22.77 6.47 10.31
C ASN A 259 -22.51 7.98 10.43
N LYS A 260 -21.36 8.49 9.97
CA LYS A 260 -21.10 9.94 9.91
C LYS A 260 -21.76 10.60 8.70
N LEU A 261 -22.06 9.82 7.67
CA LEU A 261 -22.75 10.29 6.46
C LEU A 261 -24.26 10.12 6.57
N ILE A 262 -24.70 8.99 7.13
CA ILE A 262 -26.11 8.61 7.32
C ILE A 262 -26.21 7.92 8.69
N GLU A 263 -26.65 8.68 9.69
CA GLU A 263 -26.74 8.22 11.08
C GLU A 263 -27.56 6.92 11.23
N GLY A 264 -27.02 5.96 11.97
CA GLY A 264 -27.70 4.70 12.30
C GLY A 264 -27.80 3.71 11.13
N THR A 265 -26.98 3.86 10.09
CA THR A 265 -26.96 2.94 8.93
C THR A 265 -26.41 1.57 9.30
N VAL A 266 -25.36 1.52 10.12
CA VAL A 266 -24.73 0.29 10.55
C VAL A 266 -24.64 0.23 12.07
N GLU A 267 -24.87 -0.94 12.64
CA GLU A 267 -24.48 -1.24 14.00
C GLU A 267 -23.12 -1.96 13.93
N TYR A 268 -22.08 -1.38 14.52
CA TYR A 268 -20.75 -2.00 14.55
C TYR A 268 -20.66 -3.05 15.66
N THR A 269 -19.84 -4.08 15.43
CA THR A 269 -19.44 -5.03 16.48
C THR A 269 -18.72 -4.28 17.59
N THR A 270 -19.11 -4.56 18.83
CA THR A 270 -18.51 -3.95 20.02
C THR A 270 -18.31 -5.01 21.08
N ARG A 271 -17.18 -4.95 21.76
CA ARG A 271 -16.83 -5.84 22.87
C ARG A 271 -17.77 -5.67 24.07
N SER A 272 -18.46 -4.53 24.18
CA SER A 272 -19.48 -4.30 25.22
C SER A 272 -20.77 -5.13 25.01
N ASP A 273 -21.03 -5.60 23.78
CA ASP A 273 -22.19 -6.42 23.46
C ASP A 273 -22.01 -7.17 22.13
N TRP A 274 -21.57 -8.43 22.20
CA TRP A 274 -21.33 -9.32 21.07
C TRP A 274 -22.59 -9.72 20.30
N THR A 275 -23.79 -9.31 20.76
CA THR A 275 -25.03 -9.46 19.99
C THR A 275 -25.16 -8.46 18.83
N LYS A 276 -24.25 -7.47 18.77
CA LYS A 276 -24.21 -6.39 17.78
C LYS A 276 -23.27 -6.65 16.61
N GLY A 277 -23.50 -5.97 15.49
CA GLY A 277 -22.64 -6.09 14.29
C GLY A 277 -23.11 -7.13 13.27
N TRP A 278 -24.20 -7.84 13.57
CA TRP A 278 -24.67 -9.01 12.80
C TRP A 278 -25.76 -8.72 11.78
N THR A 279 -26.20 -7.46 11.66
CA THR A 279 -27.27 -7.07 10.71
C THR A 279 -26.64 -6.56 9.41
N PRO A 280 -26.89 -7.21 8.26
CA PRO A 280 -26.38 -6.72 6.98
C PRO A 280 -26.97 -5.35 6.61
N VAL A 281 -26.13 -4.43 6.14
CA VAL A 281 -26.59 -3.22 5.46
C VAL A 281 -27.03 -3.57 4.05
N GLU A 282 -28.34 -3.71 3.83
CA GLU A 282 -28.91 -4.17 2.54
C GLU A 282 -29.17 -3.05 1.54
N ALA A 283 -29.37 -1.81 2.00
CA ALA A 283 -29.67 -0.68 1.13
C ALA A 283 -29.09 0.63 1.66
N ILE A 284 -28.31 1.32 0.82
CA ILE A 284 -27.87 2.70 1.05
C ILE A 284 -28.43 3.57 -0.05
N THR A 285 -29.06 4.69 0.33
CA THR A 285 -29.41 5.76 -0.61
C THR A 285 -28.37 6.86 -0.46
N PRO A 286 -27.51 7.09 -1.47
CA PRO A 286 -26.49 8.12 -1.38
C PRO A 286 -27.08 9.50 -1.09
N THR A 287 -26.44 10.22 -0.17
CA THR A 287 -26.73 11.62 0.10
C THR A 287 -26.13 12.52 -0.98
N GLU A 288 -26.56 13.78 -1.05
CA GLU A 288 -25.97 14.76 -1.99
C GLU A 288 -24.45 14.91 -1.79
N ALA A 289 -23.97 14.87 -0.54
CA ALA A 289 -22.53 14.94 -0.25
C ALA A 289 -21.77 13.72 -0.80
N MET A 290 -22.34 12.52 -0.67
CA MET A 290 -21.76 11.30 -1.23
C MET A 290 -21.67 11.35 -2.75
N MET A 291 -22.63 11.98 -3.42
CA MET A 291 -22.69 12.04 -4.88
C MET A 291 -21.49 12.76 -5.51
N THR A 292 -20.79 13.64 -4.77
CA THR A 292 -19.57 14.30 -5.28
C THR A 292 -18.46 13.28 -5.56
N GLY A 293 -18.16 12.42 -4.59
CA GLY A 293 -17.16 11.35 -4.74
C GLY A 293 -17.63 10.27 -5.72
N LEU A 294 -18.89 9.83 -5.59
CA LEU A 294 -19.45 8.78 -6.44
C LEU A 294 -19.54 9.18 -7.93
N LYS A 295 -19.60 10.48 -8.25
CA LYS A 295 -19.62 10.98 -9.64
C LYS A 295 -18.26 11.46 -10.15
N ASN A 296 -17.18 11.21 -9.42
CA ASN A 296 -15.81 11.56 -9.82
C ASN A 296 -15.66 13.07 -10.11
N ARG A 297 -16.18 13.88 -9.18
CA ARG A 297 -16.17 15.36 -9.26
C ARG A 297 -15.37 15.96 -8.10
N LEU A 298 -14.24 15.35 -7.76
CA LEU A 298 -13.42 15.82 -6.63
C LEU A 298 -12.66 17.09 -6.98
N TYR A 299 -12.26 17.23 -8.24
CA TYR A 299 -11.58 18.41 -8.75
C TYR A 299 -12.17 18.84 -10.09
N GLU A 300 -12.20 20.14 -10.36
CA GLU A 300 -12.54 20.72 -11.66
C GLU A 300 -11.45 21.72 -12.01
N LEU A 301 -11.02 21.75 -13.28
CA LEU A 301 -10.03 22.72 -13.72
C LEU A 301 -10.65 24.13 -13.66
N THR A 302 -9.94 25.05 -13.02
CA THR A 302 -10.41 26.43 -12.85
C THR A 302 -9.34 27.42 -13.27
N GLU A 303 -9.78 28.57 -13.82
CA GLU A 303 -8.89 29.72 -13.99
C GLU A 303 -8.75 30.42 -12.65
N ASN A 304 -7.67 30.12 -11.93
CA ASN A 304 -7.43 30.57 -10.55
C ASN A 304 -6.17 31.46 -10.41
N SER A 305 -5.68 32.04 -11.52
CA SER A 305 -4.36 32.67 -11.55
C SER A 305 -4.32 34.18 -11.33
N ASP A 306 -3.53 34.59 -10.32
CA ASP A 306 -2.75 35.85 -10.31
C ASP A 306 -1.26 35.61 -10.67
N GLY A 307 -0.87 34.38 -11.09
CA GLY A 307 0.51 33.98 -11.42
C GLY A 307 0.61 32.79 -12.40
N THR A 308 1.81 32.34 -12.77
CA THR A 308 2.04 31.26 -13.74
C THR A 308 3.10 30.27 -13.26
N ALA A 309 2.80 28.97 -13.29
CA ALA A 309 3.81 27.93 -13.10
C ALA A 309 4.87 28.01 -14.21
N SER A 310 6.13 27.73 -13.86
CA SER A 310 7.24 27.80 -14.79
C SER A 310 7.51 26.40 -15.37
N TRP A 311 7.33 26.26 -16.69
CA TRP A 311 7.64 25.04 -17.44
C TRP A 311 8.55 25.40 -18.62
N GLY A 312 9.48 24.52 -18.98
CA GLY A 312 10.44 24.73 -20.07
C GLY A 312 11.46 25.83 -19.80
N VAL A 313 11.77 26.12 -18.53
CA VAL A 313 12.83 27.07 -18.15
C VAL A 313 14.17 26.35 -18.23
N ASP A 314 14.90 26.59 -19.32
CA ASP A 314 16.23 26.00 -19.52
C ASP A 314 17.22 26.54 -18.49
N SER A 315 17.61 25.67 -17.57
CA SER A 315 18.61 25.90 -16.54
C SER A 315 19.92 25.16 -16.83
N GLY A 316 19.94 24.32 -17.87
CA GLY A 316 21.02 23.40 -18.19
C GLY A 316 21.17 22.23 -17.21
N MET A 317 20.26 22.08 -16.25
CA MET A 317 20.32 21.00 -15.27
C MET A 317 19.98 19.64 -15.89
N LYS A 318 20.47 18.59 -15.27
CA LYS A 318 20.18 17.21 -15.61
C LYS A 318 19.73 16.49 -14.36
N ILE A 319 18.99 15.40 -14.51
CA ILE A 319 18.57 14.59 -13.36
C ILE A 319 19.77 14.06 -12.53
N ILE A 320 20.91 13.80 -13.18
CA ILE A 320 22.15 13.41 -12.50
C ILE A 320 22.66 14.47 -11.52
N ASP A 321 22.33 15.76 -11.73
CA ASP A 321 22.77 16.85 -10.83
C ASP A 321 22.09 16.77 -9.45
N MET A 322 21.05 15.95 -9.33
CA MET A 322 20.37 15.69 -8.05
C MET A 322 20.99 14.53 -7.27
N MET A 323 21.97 13.82 -7.86
CA MET A 323 22.69 12.75 -7.18
C MET A 323 23.86 13.33 -6.39
N VAL A 324 24.02 12.86 -5.15
CA VAL A 324 25.12 13.22 -4.25
C VAL A 324 26.16 12.11 -4.29
N PHE A 325 27.43 12.49 -4.41
CA PHE A 325 28.57 11.58 -4.41
C PHE A 325 29.52 11.94 -3.26
N ASP A 326 30.13 10.92 -2.64
CA ASP A 326 31.15 11.11 -1.61
C ASP A 326 32.51 11.57 -2.19
N GLU A 327 33.50 11.77 -1.31
CA GLU A 327 34.84 12.25 -1.71
C GLU A 327 35.56 11.26 -2.66
N GLU A 328 35.20 9.98 -2.60
CA GLU A 328 35.69 8.92 -3.47
C GLU A 328 34.90 8.80 -4.79
N GLY A 329 33.85 9.62 -4.98
CA GLY A 329 33.01 9.62 -6.17
C GLY A 329 31.97 8.49 -6.20
N LYS A 330 31.71 7.85 -5.07
CA LYS A 330 30.66 6.83 -4.93
C LYS A 330 29.34 7.50 -4.59
N TYR A 331 28.25 6.97 -5.12
CA TYR A 331 26.91 7.44 -4.82
C TYR A 331 26.62 7.40 -3.31
N ALA A 332 26.15 8.53 -2.77
CA ALA A 332 25.88 8.75 -1.35
C ALA A 332 24.41 9.08 -1.07
N GLY A 333 23.57 9.20 -2.10
CA GLY A 333 22.13 9.50 -1.97
C GLY A 333 21.67 10.57 -2.95
N ALA A 334 20.43 11.01 -2.79
CA ALA A 334 19.87 12.16 -3.50
C ALA A 334 20.09 13.45 -2.69
N LEU A 335 20.04 14.60 -3.36
CA LEU A 335 19.79 15.88 -2.68
C LEU A 335 18.49 15.76 -1.87
N ASP A 336 18.44 16.42 -0.71
CA ASP A 336 17.20 16.45 0.08
C ASP A 336 16.03 16.91 -0.79
N ILE A 337 14.87 16.27 -0.67
CA ILE A 337 13.71 16.53 -1.54
C ILE A 337 13.20 17.99 -1.45
N GLU A 338 13.52 18.67 -0.35
CA GLU A 338 13.20 20.08 -0.13
C GLU A 338 14.29 21.03 -0.69
N ASP A 339 15.37 20.50 -1.29
CA ASP A 339 16.39 21.31 -1.94
C ASP A 339 15.79 22.08 -3.14
N PRO A 340 15.98 23.41 -3.23
CA PRO A 340 15.44 24.22 -4.32
C PRO A 340 15.91 23.80 -5.72
N MET A 341 16.99 23.03 -5.84
CA MET A 341 17.44 22.47 -7.13
C MET A 341 16.38 21.56 -7.76
N TRP A 342 15.58 20.87 -6.95
CA TRP A 342 14.49 20.05 -7.47
C TRP A 342 13.43 20.87 -8.20
N ASP A 343 13.02 21.99 -7.62
CA ASP A 343 12.01 22.86 -8.23
C ASP A 343 12.57 23.51 -9.51
N GLN A 344 13.87 23.80 -9.56
CA GLN A 344 14.52 24.29 -10.78
C GLN A 344 14.59 23.20 -11.87
N LEU A 345 14.95 21.96 -11.52
CA LEU A 345 14.96 20.82 -12.43
C LEU A 345 13.55 20.58 -13.02
N VAL A 346 12.53 20.54 -12.16
CA VAL A 346 11.14 20.34 -12.60
C VAL A 346 10.66 21.49 -13.49
N SER A 347 11.09 22.74 -13.22
CA SER A 347 10.73 23.88 -14.08
C SER A 347 11.31 23.80 -15.49
N GLN A 348 12.36 22.99 -15.71
CA GLN A 348 12.93 22.75 -17.03
C GLN A 348 12.09 21.78 -17.87
N ILE A 349 11.30 20.93 -17.21
CA ILE A 349 10.36 20.04 -17.88
C ILE A 349 9.34 20.89 -18.64
N THR A 350 9.07 20.52 -19.90
CA THR A 350 8.02 21.20 -20.67
C THR A 350 6.65 20.74 -20.20
N LEU A 351 5.63 21.58 -20.36
CA LEU A 351 4.26 21.17 -20.01
C LEU A 351 3.80 19.94 -20.81
N ASP A 352 4.29 19.75 -22.05
CA ASP A 352 3.97 18.57 -22.85
C ASP A 352 4.58 17.29 -22.27
N GLU A 353 5.85 17.34 -21.85
CA GLU A 353 6.51 16.23 -21.14
C GLU A 353 5.81 15.94 -19.81
N ALA A 354 5.44 16.97 -19.05
CA ALA A 354 4.73 16.79 -17.78
C ALA A 354 3.34 16.16 -17.96
N ILE A 355 2.59 16.58 -19.00
CA ILE A 355 1.31 15.98 -19.38
C ILE A 355 1.49 14.50 -19.74
N GLN A 356 2.48 14.18 -20.59
CA GLN A 356 2.76 12.82 -21.00
C GLN A 356 3.13 11.94 -19.81
N PHE A 357 4.01 12.43 -18.93
CA PHE A 357 4.48 11.70 -17.77
C PHE A 357 3.33 11.33 -16.81
N ILE A 358 2.47 12.30 -16.49
CA ILE A 358 1.35 12.07 -15.57
C ILE A 358 0.30 11.13 -16.18
N GLU A 359 -0.10 11.37 -17.44
CA GLU A 359 -1.14 10.58 -18.12
C GLU A 359 -0.68 9.15 -18.43
N LYS A 360 0.60 8.97 -18.76
CA LYS A 360 1.15 7.71 -19.27
C LYS A 360 2.21 7.13 -18.35
N ALA A 361 1.90 7.08 -17.06
CA ALA A 361 2.78 6.50 -16.05
C ALA A 361 2.67 4.97 -15.97
N GLY A 362 2.47 4.29 -17.11
CA GLY A 362 2.33 2.83 -17.21
C GLY A 362 3.61 2.06 -16.86
N ASP A 363 3.60 0.76 -17.13
CA ASP A 363 4.76 -0.15 -17.01
C ASP A 363 6.01 0.34 -17.79
N ASP A 364 5.79 1.28 -18.70
CA ASP A 364 6.79 1.87 -19.58
C ASP A 364 6.70 3.41 -19.53
N LEU A 365 7.55 4.01 -18.71
CA LEU A 365 7.68 5.44 -18.53
C LEU A 365 8.64 6.01 -19.58
N GLU A 366 8.10 6.79 -20.50
CA GLU A 366 8.88 7.45 -21.55
C GLU A 366 9.91 8.44 -20.95
N ASN A 367 10.96 8.70 -21.72
CA ASN A 367 12.02 9.64 -21.36
C ASN A 367 11.50 11.07 -21.17
N ILE A 368 12.16 11.84 -20.30
CA ILE A 368 12.01 13.30 -20.22
C ILE A 368 13.31 13.93 -20.73
N ASP A 369 13.30 14.31 -22.01
CA ASP A 369 14.49 14.79 -22.73
C ASP A 369 15.05 16.06 -22.12
N SER A 370 14.18 16.98 -21.70
CA SER A 370 14.58 18.27 -21.12
C SER A 370 15.44 18.15 -19.86
N ILE A 371 15.39 17.03 -19.13
CA ILE A 371 16.22 16.78 -17.94
C ILE A 371 17.14 15.56 -18.09
N GLN A 372 17.22 14.98 -19.29
CA GLN A 372 17.97 13.76 -19.59
C GLN A 372 17.59 12.55 -18.72
N LEU A 373 16.31 12.43 -18.37
CA LEU A 373 15.78 11.21 -17.75
C LEU A 373 15.60 10.14 -18.85
N PRO A 374 16.26 8.97 -18.74
CA PRO A 374 16.04 7.87 -19.68
C PRO A 374 14.63 7.27 -19.51
N ARG A 375 14.24 6.43 -20.47
CA ARG A 375 13.03 5.59 -20.34
C ARG A 375 13.20 4.63 -19.16
N VAL A 376 12.15 4.47 -18.35
CA VAL A 376 12.14 3.69 -17.11
C VAL A 376 11.05 2.62 -17.18
N TYR A 377 11.27 1.48 -16.54
CA TYR A 377 10.33 0.36 -16.55
C TYR A 377 9.87 0.00 -15.13
N GLN A 378 8.59 -0.34 -15.03
CA GLN A 378 7.93 -0.81 -13.82
C GLN A 378 7.24 -2.14 -14.14
N ASN A 379 7.25 -3.10 -13.22
CA ASN A 379 6.88 -4.47 -13.56
C ASN A 379 6.17 -5.18 -12.40
N ASP A 380 5.27 -6.11 -12.72
CA ASP A 380 4.73 -7.06 -11.74
C ASP A 380 5.76 -8.17 -11.45
N GLY A 381 5.76 -8.83 -10.30
CA GLY A 381 4.93 -8.62 -9.13
C GLY A 381 5.47 -9.37 -7.90
N PRO A 382 4.64 -9.62 -6.88
CA PRO A 382 5.08 -10.13 -5.57
C PRO A 382 5.85 -11.46 -5.59
N LEU A 383 5.65 -12.31 -6.62
CA LEU A 383 6.33 -13.60 -6.75
C LEU A 383 7.55 -13.56 -7.69
N GLY A 384 7.95 -12.38 -8.17
CA GLY A 384 8.98 -12.20 -9.18
C GLY A 384 8.49 -11.49 -10.43
N TYR A 385 9.43 -11.10 -11.28
CA TYR A 385 9.16 -10.33 -12.51
C TYR A 385 8.36 -11.13 -13.54
N THR A 386 7.36 -10.50 -14.16
CA THR A 386 6.56 -11.11 -15.21
C THR A 386 7.33 -11.10 -16.53
N GLY A 387 7.63 -12.31 -17.04
CA GLY A 387 8.58 -12.48 -18.15
C GLY A 387 8.15 -11.88 -19.50
N ASP A 388 6.87 -11.56 -19.72
CA ASP A 388 6.39 -10.89 -20.93
C ASP A 388 6.53 -9.36 -20.89
N GLN A 389 6.51 -8.77 -19.69
CA GLN A 389 6.76 -7.34 -19.45
C GLN A 389 8.25 -7.00 -19.45
N VAL A 390 9.13 -7.98 -19.21
CA VAL A 390 10.58 -7.76 -19.25
C VAL A 390 11.05 -7.62 -20.70
N GLY A 391 11.54 -6.42 -21.03
CA GLY A 391 12.17 -6.11 -22.31
C GLY A 391 13.21 -7.15 -22.74
N GLY A 392 12.91 -7.88 -23.81
CA GLY A 392 13.86 -8.81 -24.43
C GLY A 392 13.95 -10.21 -23.82
N TYR A 393 13.13 -10.57 -22.83
CA TYR A 393 13.14 -11.90 -22.21
C TYR A 393 12.88 -13.04 -23.22
N TYR A 394 12.03 -12.78 -24.22
CA TYR A 394 11.68 -13.73 -25.29
C TYR A 394 12.71 -13.81 -26.43
N VAL A 395 13.59 -12.80 -26.60
CA VAL A 395 14.57 -12.71 -27.71
C VAL A 395 15.98 -13.18 -27.36
N ARG A 396 16.21 -13.66 -26.13
CA ARG A 396 17.51 -14.14 -25.63
C ARG A 396 18.21 -15.19 -26.50
N TRP A 397 17.46 -15.88 -27.37
CA TRP A 397 17.92 -17.05 -28.12
C TRP A 397 17.98 -16.83 -29.64
N THR A 398 17.64 -15.65 -30.15
CA THR A 398 17.60 -15.44 -31.60
C THR A 398 19.00 -15.14 -32.12
N GLU A 399 19.68 -16.15 -32.68
CA GLU A 399 21.03 -16.01 -33.26
C GLU A 399 21.13 -14.88 -34.30
N GLY A 400 20.02 -14.53 -34.96
CA GLY A 400 19.91 -13.39 -35.87
C GLY A 400 20.06 -12.00 -35.23
N GLU A 401 19.93 -11.89 -33.91
CA GLU A 401 20.13 -10.65 -33.15
C GLU A 401 21.52 -10.54 -32.49
N LYS A 402 22.38 -11.52 -32.75
CA LYS A 402 23.77 -11.54 -32.30
C LYS A 402 24.50 -10.30 -32.81
N GLY A 403 24.76 -9.36 -31.90
CA GLY A 403 25.44 -8.09 -32.18
C GLY A 403 24.53 -6.85 -32.23
N SER A 404 23.21 -7.01 -32.30
CA SER A 404 22.23 -5.91 -32.20
C SER A 404 21.49 -5.89 -30.87
N ASN A 405 21.35 -7.04 -30.21
CA ASN A 405 20.72 -7.16 -28.90
C ASN A 405 21.79 -7.35 -27.81
N PRO A 406 21.95 -6.38 -26.87
CA PRO A 406 22.91 -6.49 -25.78
C PRO A 406 22.57 -7.60 -24.76
N HIS A 407 21.40 -8.23 -24.88
CA HIS A 407 20.92 -9.31 -24.03
C HIS A 407 20.94 -10.68 -24.71
N TYR A 408 21.53 -10.81 -25.90
CA TYR A 408 21.72 -12.10 -26.56
C TYR A 408 22.68 -12.99 -25.75
N ILE A 409 22.21 -14.17 -25.37
CA ILE A 409 23.04 -15.19 -24.71
C ILE A 409 23.21 -16.34 -25.72
N ALA A 410 24.46 -16.67 -26.04
CA ALA A 410 24.73 -17.75 -26.98
C ALA A 410 24.24 -19.10 -26.41
N GLU A 411 23.72 -20.00 -27.25
CA GLU A 411 23.24 -21.32 -26.80
C GLU A 411 24.31 -22.16 -26.07
N GLY A 412 25.59 -21.88 -26.30
CA GLY A 412 26.73 -22.53 -25.63
C GLY A 412 27.31 -21.76 -24.44
N ASP A 413 26.68 -20.66 -24.02
CA ASP A 413 27.10 -19.89 -22.85
C ASP A 413 26.74 -20.62 -21.55
N ASP A 414 27.63 -20.62 -20.56
CA ASP A 414 27.44 -21.30 -19.27
C ASP A 414 26.21 -20.79 -18.50
N TYR A 415 25.73 -19.58 -18.82
CA TYR A 415 24.59 -18.92 -18.20
C TYR A 415 23.31 -18.95 -19.07
N ALA A 416 23.32 -19.65 -20.21
CA ALA A 416 22.15 -19.78 -21.08
C ALA A 416 20.91 -20.39 -20.36
N GLY A 417 21.13 -21.18 -19.31
CA GLY A 417 20.04 -21.75 -18.50
C GLY A 417 19.42 -20.78 -17.48
N TYR A 418 20.00 -19.62 -17.20
CA TYR A 418 19.58 -18.77 -16.09
C TYR A 418 18.23 -18.11 -16.37
N ARG A 419 17.37 -18.07 -15.35
CA ARG A 419 16.02 -17.50 -15.37
C ARG A 419 15.84 -16.68 -14.09
N MET A 420 14.93 -15.72 -14.11
CA MET A 420 14.57 -15.00 -12.89
C MET A 420 13.93 -15.95 -11.89
N ALA A 421 14.08 -15.62 -10.61
CA ALA A 421 13.48 -16.38 -9.54
C ALA A 421 11.95 -16.27 -9.60
N VAL A 422 11.30 -17.37 -9.20
CA VAL A 422 9.89 -17.36 -8.82
C VAL A 422 9.85 -17.66 -7.34
N MET A 423 9.35 -16.72 -6.57
CA MET A 423 9.28 -16.81 -5.12
C MET A 423 7.99 -17.51 -4.67
N PRO A 424 7.94 -18.07 -3.45
CA PRO A 424 6.70 -18.57 -2.87
C PRO A 424 5.66 -17.45 -2.75
N THR A 425 4.38 -17.85 -2.73
CA THR A 425 3.27 -16.94 -2.41
C THR A 425 3.45 -16.31 -1.03
N GLU A 426 3.06 -15.05 -0.85
CA GLU A 426 3.25 -14.32 0.41
C GLU A 426 2.66 -15.00 1.67
N PRO A 427 1.54 -15.74 1.65
CA PRO A 427 1.10 -16.49 2.83
C PRO A 427 2.11 -17.55 3.29
N VAL A 428 2.81 -18.20 2.35
CA VAL A 428 3.87 -19.17 2.66
C VAL A 428 5.09 -18.45 3.24
N VAL A 429 5.40 -17.28 2.71
CA VAL A 429 6.49 -16.40 3.19
C VAL A 429 6.18 -15.89 4.61
N ALA A 430 4.98 -15.39 4.87
CA ALA A 430 4.52 -14.98 6.19
C ALA A 430 4.55 -16.13 7.21
N ALA A 431 4.13 -17.33 6.81
CA ALA A 431 4.17 -18.53 7.66
C ALA A 431 5.60 -18.93 8.08
N THR A 432 6.64 -18.35 7.47
CA THR A 432 8.01 -18.54 7.95
C THR A 432 8.29 -17.82 9.26
N PHE A 433 7.59 -16.72 9.57
CA PHE A 433 7.88 -15.82 10.69
C PHE A 433 9.39 -15.51 10.77
N ASN A 434 10.02 -15.17 9.64
CA ASN A 434 11.45 -14.92 9.55
C ASN A 434 11.74 -13.70 8.67
N LYS A 435 11.94 -12.53 9.30
CA LYS A 435 12.15 -11.26 8.58
C LYS A 435 13.43 -11.30 7.74
N GLU A 436 14.46 -11.99 8.22
CA GLU A 436 15.76 -12.10 7.55
C GLU A 436 15.64 -12.86 6.22
N LEU A 437 14.79 -13.89 6.17
CA LEU A 437 14.50 -14.65 4.96
C LEU A 437 13.71 -13.82 3.94
N ILE A 438 12.76 -13.01 4.41
CA ILE A 438 11.98 -12.09 3.57
C ILE A 438 12.86 -10.97 3.01
N GLU A 439 13.76 -10.42 3.82
CA GLU A 439 14.76 -9.47 3.33
C GLU A 439 15.65 -10.11 2.27
N ARG A 440 16.07 -11.37 2.49
CA ARG A 440 16.86 -12.11 1.50
C ARG A 440 16.09 -12.36 0.20
N GLU A 441 14.80 -12.63 0.28
CA GLU A 441 13.91 -12.70 -0.88
C GLU A 441 13.90 -11.37 -1.64
N GLY A 442 13.73 -10.24 -0.95
CA GLY A 442 13.80 -8.91 -1.56
C GLY A 442 15.14 -8.62 -2.23
N GLN A 443 16.25 -9.07 -1.63
CA GLN A 443 17.59 -8.95 -2.23
C GLN A 443 17.73 -9.78 -3.52
N LEU A 444 17.14 -10.98 -3.57
CA LEU A 444 17.14 -11.82 -4.77
C LEU A 444 16.32 -11.19 -5.89
N LEU A 445 15.13 -10.67 -5.56
CA LEU A 445 14.31 -9.92 -6.52
C LEU A 445 15.04 -8.66 -7.01
N GLY A 446 15.74 -7.93 -6.12
CA GLY A 446 16.55 -6.79 -6.53
C GLY A 446 17.74 -7.16 -7.42
N GLU A 447 18.34 -8.34 -7.22
CA GLU A 447 19.36 -8.91 -8.11
C GLU A 447 18.77 -9.23 -9.50
N ASP A 448 17.55 -9.76 -9.57
CA ASP A 448 16.83 -9.97 -10.82
C ASP A 448 16.53 -8.64 -11.53
N GLY A 449 16.10 -7.61 -10.78
CA GLY A 449 15.86 -6.25 -11.30
C GLY A 449 17.11 -5.62 -11.91
N LEU A 450 18.26 -5.73 -11.23
CA LEU A 450 19.55 -5.29 -11.77
C LEU A 450 19.91 -6.01 -13.08
N TRP A 451 19.59 -7.29 -13.18
CA TRP A 451 19.89 -8.07 -14.37
C TRP A 451 18.93 -7.77 -15.53
N SER A 452 17.65 -7.51 -15.25
CA SER A 452 16.63 -7.16 -16.23
C SER A 452 16.62 -5.67 -16.61
N LYS A 453 17.33 -4.82 -15.85
CA LYS A 453 17.27 -3.34 -15.90
C LYS A 453 15.89 -2.79 -15.51
N GLU A 454 15.18 -3.53 -14.67
CA GLU A 454 13.94 -3.08 -14.04
C GLU A 454 14.29 -2.37 -12.73
N SER A 455 13.89 -1.11 -12.63
CA SER A 455 14.17 -0.28 -11.45
C SER A 455 13.03 -0.23 -10.46
N SER A 456 11.87 -0.78 -10.81
CA SER A 456 10.69 -0.88 -9.96
C SER A 456 10.09 -2.28 -9.98
N LEU A 457 9.43 -2.64 -8.87
CA LEU A 457 8.64 -3.86 -8.74
C LEU A 457 7.35 -3.54 -7.97
N PHE A 458 6.19 -3.86 -8.56
CA PHE A 458 4.87 -3.75 -7.95
C PHE A 458 4.63 -4.84 -6.89
N ALA A 459 5.38 -4.74 -5.79
CA ALA A 459 5.41 -5.64 -4.66
C ALA A 459 5.89 -4.90 -3.40
N PRO A 460 5.55 -5.40 -2.19
CA PRO A 460 4.69 -6.54 -1.88
C PRO A 460 3.18 -6.26 -1.97
N GLY A 461 2.35 -7.30 -1.86
CA GLY A 461 0.93 -7.17 -1.61
C GLY A 461 0.63 -7.03 -0.10
N LEU A 462 0.01 -5.94 0.35
CA LEU A 462 -0.19 -5.66 1.77
C LEU A 462 -1.65 -5.54 2.21
N ASN A 463 -2.61 -5.81 1.32
CA ASN A 463 -4.01 -5.88 1.74
C ASN A 463 -4.22 -7.05 2.70
N LEU A 464 -4.97 -6.86 3.79
CA LEU A 464 -5.24 -7.94 4.74
C LEU A 464 -6.14 -9.05 4.18
N HIS A 465 -5.95 -10.27 4.70
CA HIS A 465 -6.88 -11.40 4.55
C HIS A 465 -8.14 -11.16 5.40
N ARG A 466 -8.86 -10.07 5.14
CA ARG A 466 -10.13 -9.77 5.82
C ARG A 466 -11.10 -10.94 5.71
N SER A 467 -11.18 -11.54 4.52
CA SER A 467 -11.97 -12.74 4.27
C SER A 467 -11.19 -13.81 3.53
N VAL A 468 -11.44 -15.07 3.90
CA VAL A 468 -10.87 -16.26 3.24
C VAL A 468 -11.28 -16.39 1.77
N TYR A 469 -12.36 -15.74 1.31
CA TYR A 469 -12.81 -15.82 -0.09
C TYR A 469 -12.25 -14.71 -0.99
N CYS A 470 -11.38 -13.83 -0.47
CA CYS A 470 -10.66 -12.91 -1.35
C CYS A 470 -9.69 -13.70 -2.25
N ALA A 471 -9.92 -13.63 -3.57
CA ALA A 471 -9.16 -14.44 -4.53
C ALA A 471 -7.68 -14.07 -4.62
N ARG A 472 -7.29 -12.87 -4.15
CA ARG A 472 -5.90 -12.39 -4.11
C ARG A 472 -5.19 -12.59 -2.77
N ASN A 473 -5.80 -13.29 -1.81
CA ASN A 473 -5.08 -13.66 -0.57
C ASN A 473 -3.78 -14.44 -0.83
N HIS A 474 -3.65 -15.09 -1.99
CA HIS A 474 -2.41 -15.80 -2.32
C HIS A 474 -1.20 -14.86 -2.54
N GLU A 475 -1.40 -13.57 -2.75
CA GLU A 475 -0.34 -12.57 -2.92
C GLU A 475 -0.39 -11.48 -1.85
N TYR A 476 -1.00 -11.79 -0.71
CA TYR A 476 -1.01 -10.97 0.50
C TYR A 476 -0.44 -11.79 1.68
N TYR A 477 0.11 -11.14 2.70
CA TYR A 477 0.76 -11.87 3.80
C TYR A 477 -0.20 -12.53 4.80
N SER A 478 -1.16 -11.79 5.36
CA SER A 478 -1.90 -12.27 6.54
C SER A 478 -3.20 -11.53 6.82
N GLU A 479 -4.00 -12.08 7.72
CA GLU A 479 -5.07 -11.35 8.42
C GLU A 479 -4.52 -10.38 9.47
N ASP A 480 -3.29 -10.62 9.95
CA ASP A 480 -2.67 -9.78 10.97
C ASP A 480 -1.92 -8.58 10.34
N PRO A 481 -2.24 -7.35 10.77
CA PRO A 481 -1.59 -6.15 10.25
C PRO A 481 -0.11 -6.02 10.62
N ILE A 482 0.32 -6.54 11.76
CA ILE A 482 1.70 -6.36 12.24
C ILE A 482 2.64 -7.36 11.56
N LEU A 483 2.21 -8.61 11.38
CA LEU A 483 2.90 -9.59 10.55
C LEU A 483 3.05 -9.07 9.12
N SER A 484 1.98 -8.51 8.54
CA SER A 484 2.02 -7.93 7.20
C SER A 484 2.96 -6.71 7.12
N ALA A 485 2.92 -5.80 8.11
CA ALA A 485 3.81 -4.63 8.17
C ALA A 485 5.29 -5.00 8.26
N LEU A 486 5.62 -5.95 9.15
CA LEU A 486 6.98 -6.41 9.36
C LEU A 486 7.52 -7.18 8.15
N SER A 487 6.69 -8.03 7.53
CA SER A 487 7.03 -8.78 6.32
C SER A 487 7.22 -7.85 5.12
N GLY A 488 6.26 -6.96 4.89
CA GLY A 488 6.32 -5.99 3.80
C GLY A 488 7.53 -5.07 3.90
N ASN A 489 7.82 -4.56 5.10
CA ASN A 489 9.02 -3.74 5.31
C ASN A 489 10.31 -4.52 5.07
N ALA A 490 10.40 -5.79 5.49
CA ALA A 490 11.59 -6.61 5.24
C ALA A 490 11.83 -6.81 3.73
N LEU A 491 10.78 -7.09 2.95
CA LEU A 491 10.91 -7.20 1.49
C LEU A 491 11.39 -5.88 0.86
N CYS A 492 10.79 -4.75 1.26
CA CYS A 492 11.17 -3.43 0.76
C CYS A 492 12.64 -3.08 1.09
N VAL A 493 13.11 -3.41 2.30
CA VAL A 493 14.53 -3.24 2.67
C VAL A 493 15.44 -4.05 1.74
N GLY A 494 15.08 -5.31 1.46
CA GLY A 494 15.81 -6.17 0.55
C GLY A 494 15.92 -5.61 -0.87
N LEU A 495 14.79 -5.18 -1.45
CA LEU A 495 14.72 -4.57 -2.78
C LEU A 495 15.54 -3.27 -2.86
N LYS A 496 15.33 -2.37 -1.89
CA LYS A 496 16.03 -1.09 -1.78
C LYS A 496 17.55 -1.27 -1.66
N SER A 497 18.02 -2.33 -1.00
CA SER A 497 19.47 -2.64 -0.90
C SER A 497 20.15 -2.87 -2.26
N LYS A 498 19.36 -3.16 -3.31
CA LYS A 498 19.81 -3.35 -4.69
C LYS A 498 19.43 -2.19 -5.62
N GLY A 499 18.85 -1.12 -5.06
CA GLY A 499 18.35 0.03 -5.82
C GLY A 499 17.05 -0.25 -6.56
N THR A 500 16.32 -1.33 -6.25
CA THR A 500 14.98 -1.55 -6.83
C THR A 500 13.94 -0.85 -5.98
N MET A 501 13.12 -0.01 -6.61
CA MET A 501 11.99 0.65 -5.99
C MET A 501 10.90 -0.38 -5.71
N ALA A 502 10.71 -0.70 -4.43
CA ALA A 502 9.55 -1.48 -4.00
C ALA A 502 8.29 -0.59 -4.04
N GLU A 503 7.22 -1.11 -4.63
CA GLU A 503 5.92 -0.44 -4.73
C GLU A 503 4.81 -1.32 -4.11
N PRO A 504 4.61 -1.24 -2.78
CA PRO A 504 3.58 -2.00 -2.11
C PRO A 504 2.19 -1.71 -2.68
N LYS A 505 1.31 -2.72 -2.70
CA LYS A 505 -0.02 -2.63 -3.29
C LYS A 505 -1.07 -3.46 -2.54
N HIS A 506 -2.36 -3.17 -2.63
CA HIS A 506 -2.98 -2.04 -3.33
C HIS A 506 -3.49 -1.06 -2.29
N PHE A 507 -3.01 0.17 -2.32
CA PHE A 507 -3.31 1.16 -1.29
C PHE A 507 -4.63 1.91 -1.61
N ALA A 508 -5.74 1.68 -0.92
CA ALA A 508 -5.94 0.79 0.21
C ALA A 508 -7.34 0.15 0.18
N PHE A 509 -7.56 -0.81 1.07
CA PHE A 509 -8.87 -1.43 1.34
C PHE A 509 -9.39 -2.35 0.22
N ASN A 510 -8.49 -2.99 -0.55
CA ASN A 510 -8.86 -3.88 -1.66
C ASN A 510 -9.01 -5.34 -1.20
N HIS A 511 -9.96 -5.59 -0.30
CA HIS A 511 -10.21 -6.91 0.29
C HIS A 511 -11.22 -7.78 -0.47
N GLN A 512 -11.77 -7.27 -1.57
CA GLN A 512 -12.77 -7.97 -2.36
C GLN A 512 -12.54 -7.74 -3.85
N GLU A 513 -12.20 -8.83 -4.55
CA GLU A 513 -11.99 -8.81 -6.00
C GLU A 513 -13.27 -8.60 -6.80
N MET A 514 -14.39 -9.10 -6.28
CA MET A 514 -15.68 -8.94 -6.92
C MET A 514 -16.08 -7.46 -6.94
N ASN A 515 -16.22 -6.92 -8.16
CA ASN A 515 -16.55 -5.52 -8.41
C ASN A 515 -15.52 -4.50 -7.90
N ARG A 516 -14.26 -4.91 -7.70
CA ARG A 516 -13.20 -4.07 -7.12
C ARG A 516 -13.03 -2.69 -7.76
N SER A 517 -13.31 -2.56 -9.05
CA SER A 517 -13.29 -1.27 -9.75
C SER A 517 -14.47 -0.41 -9.35
N GLY A 518 -14.22 0.49 -8.41
CA GLY A 518 -15.21 1.46 -7.94
C GLY A 518 -16.11 1.00 -6.79
N LEU A 519 -15.85 -0.17 -6.19
CA LEU A 519 -16.52 -0.62 -4.95
C LEU A 519 -16.28 0.40 -3.83
N SER A 520 -17.34 0.87 -3.17
CA SER A 520 -17.24 1.79 -2.02
C SER A 520 -17.05 1.03 -0.72
N THR A 521 -15.88 1.13 -0.09
CA THR A 521 -15.59 0.48 1.19
C THR A 521 -15.79 1.45 2.36
N PHE A 522 -16.70 1.12 3.28
CA PHE A 522 -17.00 1.89 4.50
C PHE A 522 -16.57 1.13 5.75
N LEU A 523 -15.85 1.83 6.64
CA LEU A 523 -15.36 1.33 7.92
C LEU A 523 -15.03 2.51 8.83
N THR A 524 -14.90 2.26 10.14
CA THR A 524 -14.46 3.30 11.09
C THR A 524 -13.00 3.67 10.86
N GLU A 525 -12.62 4.88 11.28
CA GLU A 525 -11.23 5.32 11.16
C GLU A 525 -10.30 4.54 12.08
N GLN A 526 -10.80 4.12 13.25
CA GLN A 526 -10.10 3.17 14.13
C GLN A 526 -9.77 1.87 13.38
N ALA A 527 -10.78 1.24 12.75
CA ALA A 527 -10.59 0.00 11.99
C ALA A 527 -9.59 0.21 10.85
N ALA A 528 -9.70 1.30 10.10
CA ALA A 528 -8.80 1.61 9.00
C ALA A 528 -7.34 1.72 9.49
N ARG A 529 -7.11 2.46 10.57
CA ARG A 529 -5.76 2.77 11.09
C ARG A 529 -5.10 1.61 11.83
N GLU A 530 -5.87 0.78 12.53
CA GLU A 530 -5.38 -0.36 13.30
C GLU A 530 -5.27 -1.66 12.49
N ASN A 531 -6.03 -1.79 11.41
CA ASN A 531 -5.97 -2.93 10.49
C ASN A 531 -5.25 -2.53 9.19
N GLU A 532 -5.99 -2.22 8.13
CA GLU A 532 -5.40 -2.14 6.78
C GLU A 532 -4.27 -1.13 6.65
N LEU A 533 -4.41 0.10 7.16
CA LEU A 533 -3.34 1.09 7.03
C LEU A 533 -2.09 0.70 7.82
N ARG A 534 -2.24 -0.12 8.87
CA ARG A 534 -1.11 -0.61 9.68
C ARG A 534 -0.18 -1.50 8.88
N SER A 535 -0.71 -2.34 7.98
CA SER A 535 0.11 -3.23 7.14
C SER A 535 1.05 -2.44 6.22
N PHE A 536 0.63 -1.26 5.76
CA PHE A 536 1.43 -0.38 4.90
C PHE A 536 2.30 0.60 5.70
N GLN A 537 1.89 0.98 6.91
CA GLN A 537 2.47 2.11 7.65
C GLN A 537 3.99 1.99 7.81
N LEU A 538 4.50 0.81 8.18
CA LEU A 538 5.92 0.67 8.52
C LEU A 538 6.83 0.93 7.31
N CYS A 539 6.58 0.29 6.17
CA CYS A 539 7.44 0.44 4.99
C CYS A 539 7.35 1.84 4.36
N LEU A 540 6.19 2.51 4.48
CA LEU A 540 5.96 3.85 3.95
C LEU A 540 6.52 4.93 4.90
N SER A 541 6.25 4.88 6.20
CA SER A 541 6.79 5.89 7.15
C SER A 541 8.32 5.86 7.28
N THR A 542 8.92 4.69 7.11
CA THR A 542 10.39 4.54 7.08
C THR A 542 11.00 4.85 5.71
N ASN A 543 10.18 5.11 4.68
CA ASN A 543 10.61 5.32 3.30
C ASN A 543 11.47 4.17 2.75
N ASN A 544 11.22 2.94 3.20
CA ASN A 544 11.83 1.74 2.65
C ASN A 544 11.15 1.31 1.36
N ALA A 545 9.83 1.47 1.26
CA ALA A 545 9.13 1.51 -0.01
C ALA A 545 9.42 2.85 -0.70
N GLN A 546 9.78 2.80 -1.98
CA GLN A 546 10.15 3.98 -2.77
C GLN A 546 9.04 4.37 -3.77
N GLY A 547 8.11 3.46 -4.06
CA GLY A 547 6.85 3.77 -4.73
C GLY A 547 5.67 3.11 -4.02
N LEU A 548 4.47 3.30 -4.56
CA LEU A 548 3.21 2.80 -3.99
C LEU A 548 2.16 2.73 -5.10
N MET A 549 1.46 1.60 -5.20
CA MET A 549 0.35 1.46 -6.14
C MET A 549 -0.99 1.59 -5.40
N THR A 550 -1.86 2.50 -5.87
CA THR A 550 -3.19 2.70 -5.27
C THR A 550 -4.19 1.67 -5.75
N ALA A 551 -5.23 1.38 -4.98
CA ALA A 551 -6.23 0.38 -5.31
C ALA A 551 -7.33 0.86 -6.27
N PHE A 552 -8.03 -0.11 -6.89
CA PHE A 552 -9.17 0.10 -7.78
C PHE A 552 -10.45 0.58 -7.09
N ASN A 553 -10.63 0.26 -5.82
CA ASN A 553 -11.84 0.56 -5.07
C ASN A 553 -11.88 2.03 -4.64
N ARG A 554 -12.97 2.38 -3.97
CA ARG A 554 -13.14 3.66 -3.30
C ARG A 554 -12.90 3.48 -1.80
N ALA A 555 -12.28 4.50 -1.22
CA ALA A 555 -12.22 4.70 0.23
C ALA A 555 -13.43 5.60 0.59
N GLY A 556 -14.45 5.01 1.23
CA GLY A 556 -15.77 5.62 1.30
C GLY A 556 -16.32 5.84 -0.10
N THR A 557 -16.56 7.09 -0.48
CA THR A 557 -17.12 7.45 -1.80
C THR A 557 -16.06 7.89 -2.83
N SER A 558 -14.83 8.16 -2.39
CA SER A 558 -13.76 8.70 -3.23
C SER A 558 -12.91 7.57 -3.79
N TYR A 559 -12.56 7.63 -5.08
CA TYR A 559 -11.57 6.69 -5.66
C TYR A 559 -10.27 6.72 -4.83
N ALA A 560 -9.77 5.55 -4.43
CA ALA A 560 -8.63 5.46 -3.51
C ALA A 560 -7.39 6.21 -4.04
N GLY A 561 -7.15 6.13 -5.36
CA GLY A 561 -6.06 6.86 -6.02
C GLY A 561 -6.28 8.36 -6.21
N ALA A 562 -7.38 8.91 -5.73
CA ALA A 562 -7.67 10.35 -5.74
C ALA A 562 -8.08 10.90 -4.36
N TYR A 563 -8.07 10.07 -3.32
CA TYR A 563 -8.58 10.46 -2.01
C TYR A 563 -7.52 11.20 -1.18
N ARG A 564 -7.60 12.53 -1.20
CA ARG A 564 -6.60 13.43 -0.60
C ARG A 564 -6.36 13.18 0.90
N ASN A 565 -7.39 12.84 1.68
CA ASN A 565 -7.21 12.60 3.11
C ASN A 565 -6.30 11.39 3.36
N LEU A 566 -6.42 10.35 2.52
CA LEU A 566 -5.56 9.18 2.57
C LEU A 566 -4.16 9.48 2.00
N LEU A 567 -4.08 10.00 0.77
CA LEU A 567 -2.82 10.12 0.02
C LEU A 567 -1.96 11.30 0.43
N VAL A 568 -2.54 12.38 0.94
CA VAL A 568 -1.80 13.59 1.35
C VAL A 568 -1.80 13.72 2.85
N ASN A 569 -2.97 13.71 3.50
CA ASN A 569 -3.02 14.01 4.92
C ASN A 569 -2.41 12.90 5.76
N ILE A 570 -2.81 11.63 5.56
CA ILE A 570 -2.17 10.51 6.26
C ILE A 570 -0.77 10.26 5.67
N LEU A 571 -0.70 9.92 4.38
CA LEU A 571 0.54 9.38 3.82
C LEU A 571 1.70 10.40 3.79
N ARG A 572 1.47 11.62 3.30
CA ARG A 572 2.53 12.64 3.23
C ARG A 572 2.71 13.37 4.56
N ASN A 573 1.63 13.85 5.18
CA ASN A 573 1.74 14.76 6.31
C ASN A 573 1.91 14.03 7.65
N GLU A 574 1.18 12.95 7.91
CA GLU A 574 1.34 12.18 9.16
C GLU A 574 2.54 11.23 9.09
N TRP A 575 2.69 10.47 8.01
CA TRP A 575 3.75 9.45 7.92
C TRP A 575 5.05 9.97 7.30
N GLY A 576 5.07 11.17 6.72
CA GLY A 576 6.28 11.73 6.09
C GLY A 576 6.75 10.94 4.87
N TYR A 577 5.83 10.26 4.16
CA TYR A 577 6.19 9.44 3.00
C TYR A 577 6.68 10.32 1.85
N LYS A 578 7.82 9.96 1.27
CA LYS A 578 8.50 10.65 0.16
C LYS A 578 8.55 9.82 -1.13
N GLY A 579 7.97 8.62 -1.15
CA GLY A 579 7.98 7.76 -2.34
C GLY A 579 7.03 8.24 -3.44
N TRP A 580 7.21 7.71 -4.65
CA TRP A 580 6.28 7.90 -5.76
C TRP A 580 4.93 7.23 -5.47
N ILE A 581 3.87 7.68 -6.14
CA ILE A 581 2.55 7.04 -6.11
C ILE A 581 2.11 6.86 -7.56
N VAL A 582 1.60 5.70 -7.87
CA VAL A 582 0.99 5.40 -9.16
C VAL A 582 -0.38 4.76 -8.93
N THR A 583 -1.31 4.96 -9.85
CA THR A 583 -2.58 4.21 -9.79
C THR A 583 -2.35 2.73 -10.07
N ASP A 584 -3.29 1.86 -9.69
CA ASP A 584 -3.43 0.58 -10.39
C ASP A 584 -3.69 0.81 -11.90
N MET A 585 -3.57 -0.24 -12.70
CA MET A 585 -3.76 -0.18 -14.15
C MET A 585 -5.14 0.38 -14.49
N ILE A 586 -5.21 1.52 -15.19
CA ILE A 586 -6.48 2.23 -15.39
C ILE A 586 -7.57 1.30 -15.96
N ASN A 587 -8.57 0.97 -15.12
CA ASN A 587 -9.66 0.05 -15.43
C ASN A 587 -11.03 0.77 -15.47
N GLY A 588 -11.03 1.97 -16.05
CA GLY A 588 -12.18 2.86 -16.18
C GLY A 588 -11.71 4.31 -16.07
N ALA A 589 -11.32 4.88 -17.20
CA ALA A 589 -10.69 6.21 -17.27
C ALA A 589 -11.56 7.36 -16.73
N ASP A 590 -12.89 7.27 -16.88
CA ASP A 590 -13.80 8.32 -16.40
C ASP A 590 -13.93 8.35 -14.86
N TYR A 591 -13.72 7.20 -14.19
CA TYR A 591 -13.69 7.17 -12.72
C TYR A 591 -12.28 7.34 -12.16
N MET A 592 -11.27 6.67 -12.73
CA MET A 592 -9.86 6.88 -12.44
C MET A 592 -9.34 8.04 -13.29
N ASN A 593 -10.02 9.18 -13.23
CA ASN A 593 -9.72 10.30 -14.09
C ASN A 593 -8.42 10.99 -13.65
N TRP A 594 -7.59 11.38 -14.62
CA TRP A 594 -6.28 11.99 -14.37
C TRP A 594 -6.37 13.29 -13.56
N ARG A 595 -7.51 13.98 -13.61
CA ARG A 595 -7.73 15.26 -12.93
C ARG A 595 -7.84 15.09 -11.42
N ASP A 596 -8.73 14.21 -10.97
CA ASP A 596 -8.92 13.90 -9.55
C ASP A 596 -7.67 13.21 -8.99
N VAL A 597 -7.06 12.28 -9.75
CA VAL A 597 -5.81 11.61 -9.37
C VAL A 597 -4.69 12.62 -9.11
N THR A 598 -4.44 13.52 -10.06
CA THR A 598 -3.35 14.51 -9.94
C THR A 598 -3.61 15.46 -8.77
N ALA A 599 -4.80 16.04 -8.68
CA ALA A 599 -5.15 17.01 -7.65
C ALA A 599 -5.23 16.40 -6.23
N GLY A 600 -5.61 15.12 -6.15
CA GLY A 600 -5.69 14.33 -4.93
C GLY A 600 -4.33 13.83 -4.41
N GLY A 601 -3.27 13.96 -5.21
CA GLY A 601 -1.91 13.53 -4.86
C GLY A 601 -1.59 12.07 -5.24
N GLY A 602 -2.37 11.46 -6.13
CA GLY A 602 -2.19 10.08 -6.62
C GLY A 602 -1.05 9.88 -7.61
N GLY A 603 -0.20 10.90 -7.83
CA GLY A 603 0.96 10.80 -8.70
C GLY A 603 0.59 10.71 -10.18
N GLY A 604 0.87 9.57 -10.81
CA GLY A 604 0.64 9.30 -12.23
C GLY A 604 -0.33 8.13 -12.48
N THR A 605 -0.88 8.07 -13.69
CA THR A 605 -1.88 7.07 -14.07
C THR A 605 -1.26 5.92 -14.84
N LEU A 606 -1.34 4.70 -14.30
CA LEU A 606 -0.76 3.48 -14.89
C LEU A 606 -1.54 3.05 -16.14
N THR A 607 -1.20 3.65 -17.28
CA THR A 607 -1.78 3.32 -18.58
C THR A 607 -0.90 3.83 -19.72
N THR A 608 -1.11 3.30 -20.92
CA THR A 608 -0.53 3.83 -22.17
C THR A 608 -1.56 4.51 -23.07
N SER A 609 -2.84 4.19 -22.90
CA SER A 609 -3.90 4.55 -23.86
C SER A 609 -5.34 4.54 -23.30
N ALA A 610 -5.58 4.29 -22.01
CA ALA A 610 -6.94 4.12 -21.49
C ALA A 610 -7.82 5.38 -21.66
N TYR A 611 -7.20 6.56 -21.73
CA TYR A 611 -7.92 7.83 -21.89
C TYR A 611 -8.34 8.14 -23.34
N ASP A 612 -7.73 7.49 -24.35
CA ASP A 612 -7.93 7.80 -25.78
C ASP A 612 -9.40 7.71 -26.23
N THR A 613 -10.17 6.82 -25.59
CA THR A 613 -11.59 6.56 -25.92
C THR A 613 -12.55 6.93 -24.80
N SER A 614 -12.07 7.59 -23.75
CA SER A 614 -12.87 8.00 -22.57
C SER A 614 -13.57 9.35 -22.76
N ASN A 615 -14.55 9.67 -21.90
CA ASN A 615 -15.21 10.98 -21.94
C ASN A 615 -14.35 12.09 -21.32
N ILE A 616 -13.59 11.79 -20.27
CA ILE A 616 -12.59 12.71 -19.70
C ILE A 616 -11.53 13.08 -20.76
N GLY A 617 -11.22 12.14 -21.66
CA GLY A 617 -10.26 12.31 -22.74
C GLY A 617 -8.81 12.45 -22.26
N VAL A 618 -7.88 12.50 -23.21
CA VAL A 618 -6.46 12.74 -22.94
C VAL A 618 -6.20 14.15 -22.41
N MET A 619 -5.29 14.28 -21.46
CA MET A 619 -4.80 15.53 -20.87
C MET A 619 -4.33 16.54 -21.93
N ALA A 620 -3.73 16.06 -23.02
CA ALA A 620 -3.28 16.91 -24.12
C ALA A 620 -4.41 17.79 -24.70
N ASN A 621 -5.66 17.28 -24.71
CA ASN A 621 -6.82 18.05 -25.16
C ASN A 621 -7.20 19.16 -24.18
N ALA A 622 -6.91 18.98 -22.89
CA ALA A 622 -7.18 19.94 -21.82
C ALA A 622 -6.02 20.90 -21.54
N LYS A 623 -4.94 20.86 -22.32
CA LYS A 623 -3.71 21.65 -22.08
C LYS A 623 -3.96 23.15 -21.85
N SER A 624 -4.86 23.77 -22.64
CA SER A 624 -5.22 25.19 -22.49
C SER A 624 -5.80 25.50 -21.11
N ASP A 625 -6.60 24.59 -20.55
CA ASP A 625 -7.28 24.80 -19.28
C ASP A 625 -6.36 24.44 -18.12
N ILE A 626 -5.53 23.41 -18.28
CA ILE A 626 -4.41 23.10 -17.37
C ILE A 626 -3.49 24.32 -17.22
N GLN A 627 -3.14 25.01 -18.31
CA GLN A 627 -2.28 26.20 -18.28
C GLN A 627 -2.84 27.35 -17.43
N LYS A 628 -4.16 27.44 -17.28
CA LYS A 628 -4.85 28.48 -16.49
C LYS A 628 -5.05 28.10 -15.03
N ASP A 629 -4.85 26.84 -14.69
CA ASP A 629 -5.00 26.32 -13.34
C ASP A 629 -3.63 26.16 -12.68
N LEU A 630 -3.26 27.13 -11.85
CA LEU A 630 -1.96 27.17 -11.19
C LEU A 630 -1.82 26.03 -10.18
N TYR A 631 -2.85 25.79 -9.36
CA TYR A 631 -2.83 24.73 -8.36
C TYR A 631 -2.64 23.36 -9.02
N PHE A 632 -3.34 23.09 -10.12
CA PHE A 632 -3.21 21.82 -10.83
C PHE A 632 -1.79 21.61 -11.36
N GLN A 633 -1.19 22.66 -11.94
CA GLN A 633 0.21 22.61 -12.40
C GLN A 633 1.19 22.39 -11.25
N GLU A 634 0.97 22.99 -10.08
CA GLU A 634 1.79 22.76 -8.88
C GLU A 634 1.68 21.30 -8.38
N GLN A 635 0.49 20.69 -8.45
CA GLN A 635 0.34 19.27 -8.11
C GLN A 635 1.05 18.37 -9.13
N MET A 636 0.97 18.67 -10.44
CA MET A 636 1.74 17.95 -11.46
C MET A 636 3.24 18.00 -11.17
N ALA A 637 3.78 19.20 -10.93
CA ALA A 637 5.19 19.41 -10.62
C ALA A 637 5.62 18.64 -9.37
N LYS A 638 4.79 18.69 -8.31
CA LYS A 638 5.04 17.97 -7.05
C LYS A 638 5.04 16.45 -7.25
N ASN A 639 4.10 15.92 -8.02
CA ASN A 639 4.00 14.50 -8.31
C ASN A 639 5.24 14.02 -9.08
N ILE A 640 5.64 14.74 -10.14
CA ILE A 640 6.85 14.43 -10.91
C ILE A 640 8.09 14.48 -10.01
N LYS A 641 8.22 15.49 -9.15
CA LYS A 641 9.34 15.61 -8.20
C LYS A 641 9.51 14.34 -7.33
N TYR A 642 8.42 13.78 -6.81
CA TYR A 642 8.48 12.56 -6.01
C TYR A 642 9.01 11.36 -6.81
N PHE A 643 8.64 11.21 -8.08
CA PHE A 643 9.22 10.18 -8.93
C PHE A 643 10.71 10.40 -9.15
N LEU A 644 11.10 11.60 -9.60
CA LEU A 644 12.51 11.89 -9.91
C LEU A 644 13.41 11.72 -8.67
N TYR A 645 12.92 12.10 -7.49
CA TYR A 645 13.62 11.91 -6.22
C TYR A 645 13.91 10.43 -5.93
N GLN A 646 12.99 9.53 -6.27
CA GLN A 646 13.17 8.10 -6.06
C GLN A 646 14.00 7.47 -7.16
N GLU A 647 13.83 7.94 -8.39
CA GLU A 647 14.57 7.44 -9.54
C GLU A 647 16.07 7.71 -9.43
N VAL A 648 16.48 8.86 -8.88
CA VAL A 648 17.91 9.12 -8.61
C VAL A 648 18.51 8.23 -7.51
N GLN A 649 17.65 7.53 -6.75
CA GLN A 649 18.01 6.53 -5.75
C GLN A 649 17.85 5.10 -6.26
N SER A 650 17.37 4.93 -7.49
CA SER A 650 17.10 3.63 -8.08
C SER A 650 18.29 3.12 -8.92
N ASN A 651 18.23 1.85 -9.25
CA ASN A 651 19.23 1.17 -10.08
C ASN A 651 19.19 1.62 -11.55
N ALA A 652 18.16 2.37 -11.99
CA ALA A 652 18.06 2.91 -13.33
C ALA A 652 19.18 3.92 -13.64
N MET A 653 19.68 4.60 -12.60
CA MET A 653 20.77 5.56 -12.74
C MET A 653 22.16 4.91 -12.75
N ASN A 654 22.26 3.59 -12.59
CA ASN A 654 23.53 2.89 -12.65
C ASN A 654 24.21 3.07 -14.01
N GLY A 655 25.45 3.57 -13.97
CA GLY A 655 26.23 3.85 -15.19
C GLY A 655 25.98 5.22 -15.81
N THR A 656 25.06 6.01 -15.26
CA THR A 656 24.88 7.43 -15.63
C THR A 656 25.92 8.28 -14.92
N SER A 657 26.48 9.27 -15.62
CA SER A 657 27.46 10.23 -15.09
C SER A 657 27.13 11.65 -15.56
N SER A 658 27.81 12.66 -15.03
CA SER A 658 27.68 14.05 -15.49
C SER A 658 28.02 14.22 -16.98
N THR A 659 28.82 13.31 -17.54
CA THR A 659 29.18 13.27 -18.97
C THR A 659 28.19 12.49 -19.85
N THR A 660 27.21 11.82 -19.25
CA THR A 660 26.16 11.14 -20.01
C THR A 660 25.28 12.18 -20.71
N GLU A 661 24.95 11.91 -21.97
CA GLU A 661 24.03 12.69 -22.78
C GLU A 661 23.09 11.77 -23.53
N ILE A 662 21.79 12.03 -23.43
CA ILE A 662 20.78 11.41 -24.29
C ILE A 662 20.73 12.24 -25.58
N ILE A 663 21.16 11.63 -26.69
CA ILE A 663 21.18 12.28 -28.00
C ILE A 663 20.05 11.68 -28.84
N PRO A 664 19.05 12.49 -29.26
CA PRO A 664 18.00 11.98 -30.13
C PRO A 664 18.58 11.61 -31.50
N VAL A 665 18.47 10.33 -31.87
CA VAL A 665 18.91 9.84 -33.18
C VAL A 665 17.69 9.60 -34.06
N ARG A 666 17.55 10.39 -35.13
CA ARG A 666 16.52 10.13 -36.15
C ARG A 666 16.89 8.92 -36.98
N THR A 667 15.96 7.97 -37.08
CA THR A 667 16.10 6.87 -38.03
C THR A 667 16.00 7.38 -39.46
N TRP A 668 16.39 6.57 -40.44
CA TRP A 668 16.20 6.92 -41.85
C TRP A 668 14.70 7.07 -42.19
N VAL A 669 13.82 6.36 -41.48
CA VAL A 669 12.36 6.46 -41.65
C VAL A 669 11.87 7.82 -41.16
N ASP A 670 12.30 8.27 -39.99
CA ASP A 670 11.92 9.59 -39.45
C ASP A 670 12.34 10.70 -40.41
N ASN A 671 13.55 10.59 -40.98
CA ASN A 671 14.04 11.53 -41.97
C ASN A 671 13.22 11.49 -43.27
N ALA A 672 12.78 10.31 -43.71
CA ALA A 672 11.92 10.17 -44.88
C ALA A 672 10.51 10.75 -44.64
N VAL A 673 9.92 10.52 -43.46
CA VAL A 673 8.63 11.09 -43.05
C VAL A 673 8.73 12.62 -42.96
N LEU A 674 9.77 13.15 -42.33
CA LEU A 674 10.01 14.59 -42.26
C LEU A 674 10.17 15.19 -43.66
N ALA A 675 10.91 14.54 -44.56
CA ALA A 675 11.05 14.98 -45.94
C ALA A 675 9.68 15.02 -46.65
N ALA A 676 8.85 13.98 -46.46
CA ALA A 676 7.50 13.95 -47.01
C ALA A 676 6.62 15.08 -46.45
N ILE A 677 6.68 15.36 -45.15
CA ILE A 677 5.97 16.48 -44.51
C ILE A 677 6.41 17.81 -45.12
N ILE A 678 7.72 18.05 -45.23
CA ILE A 678 8.27 19.28 -45.81
C ILE A 678 7.81 19.45 -47.25
N VAL A 679 7.90 18.41 -48.08
CA VAL A 679 7.44 18.44 -49.48
C VAL A 679 5.96 18.78 -49.54
N THR A 680 5.14 18.15 -48.70
CA THR A 680 3.69 18.37 -48.67
C THR A 680 3.33 19.77 -48.19
N ALA A 681 4.06 20.31 -47.20
CA ALA A 681 3.88 21.68 -46.71
C ALA A 681 4.24 22.72 -47.79
N VAL A 682 5.35 22.51 -48.50
CA VAL A 682 5.77 23.37 -49.62
C VAL A 682 4.73 23.35 -50.74
N LEU A 683 4.24 22.17 -51.12
CA LEU A 683 3.18 22.03 -52.12
C LEU A 683 1.88 22.73 -51.68
N THR A 684 1.50 22.60 -50.41
CA THR A 684 0.32 23.26 -49.83
C THR A 684 0.44 24.78 -49.89
N ALA A 685 1.60 25.33 -49.50
CA ALA A 685 1.87 26.77 -49.61
C ALA A 685 1.80 27.25 -51.07
N LEU A 686 2.37 26.49 -52.01
CA LEU A 686 2.29 26.80 -53.45
C LEU A 686 0.83 26.80 -53.95
N PHE A 687 0.01 25.83 -53.54
CA PHE A 687 -1.40 25.80 -53.90
C PHE A 687 -2.19 26.98 -53.33
N LEU A 688 -1.92 27.37 -52.07
CA LEU A 688 -2.52 28.57 -51.47
C LEU A 688 -2.12 29.85 -52.22
N ILE A 689 -0.84 30.01 -52.56
CA ILE A 689 -0.37 31.15 -53.37
C ILE A 689 -1.08 31.17 -54.72
N MET A 690 -1.18 30.03 -55.41
CA MET A 690 -1.89 29.94 -56.69
C MET A 690 -3.38 30.27 -56.57
N ALA A 691 -4.03 29.84 -55.48
CA ALA A 691 -5.43 30.17 -55.21
C ALA A 691 -5.63 31.68 -55.00
N VAL A 692 -4.77 32.32 -54.20
CA VAL A 692 -4.78 33.78 -53.98
C VAL A 692 -4.53 34.54 -55.28
N LEU A 693 -3.54 34.14 -56.08
CA LEU A 693 -3.25 34.76 -57.37
C LEU A 693 -4.40 34.61 -58.36
N LYS A 694 -5.11 33.48 -58.34
CA LYS A 694 -6.30 33.25 -59.15
C LYS A 694 -7.47 34.12 -58.70
N ALA A 695 -7.68 34.28 -57.40
CA ALA A 695 -8.71 35.16 -56.85
C ALA A 695 -8.44 36.63 -57.22
N LYS A 696 -7.20 37.10 -57.06
CA LYS A 696 -6.80 38.46 -57.48
C LYS A 696 -7.03 38.73 -58.98
N LYS A 697 -6.71 37.76 -59.84
CA LYS A 697 -6.99 37.85 -61.28
C LYS A 697 -8.48 37.81 -61.63
N ALA A 698 -9.31 37.24 -60.76
CA ALA A 698 -10.76 37.25 -60.93
C ALA A 698 -11.34 38.61 -60.54
N ASP A 699 -10.85 39.23 -59.46
CA ASP A 699 -11.23 40.59 -59.05
C ASP A 699 -10.76 41.66 -60.05
N GLU A 700 -9.61 41.49 -60.71
CA GLU A 700 -9.16 42.39 -61.79
C GLU A 700 -9.99 42.26 -63.09
N LYS A 701 -10.82 41.21 -63.22
CA LYS A 701 -11.68 40.95 -64.39
C LYS A 701 -13.16 41.24 -64.16
N ALA A 702 -13.58 41.43 -62.90
CA ALA A 702 -14.92 41.89 -62.51
C ALA A 702 -14.94 43.42 -62.48
#